data_AF-A0A8F9XK28-F1
#
_entry.id   AF-A0A8F9XK28-F1
#
_cell.length_a   1.000
_cell.length_b   1.000
_cell.length_c   1.000
_cell.angle_alpha   90.00
_cell.angle_beta   90.00
_cell.angle_gamma   90.00
#
_symmetry.space_group_name_H-M   'P 1'
#
loop_
_entity.id
_entity.type
_entity.pdbx_description
1 polymer ?
#
loop_
_entity_poly.entity_id
_entity_poly.type
_entity_poly.pdbx_seq_one_letter_code
_entity_poly.pdbx_strand_id
1 'polypeptide(L)'
;MTAPSRFLRCCLLFLALGSSVFASEDTSRVVNLSTRGQAGVNDNAMIAGFVIGPGAPKTVLIRAVGPGLATVAPDLAPLTVTDPVVTLYQGGTPLATNAAWLAADADTMAAVGAFPLQAGSHDAAVVQTLQPGAYTAVVNGSATARNLALVEVYEVSAGTSHLLNLSTRAPVGTGDKTLIAGLVIAPDKGPRRLLIRAAGPALAAIAPGFTGELADPLLVVRDAHGVALATNDDWGSVATSAGLAAAFSAVGAFPFPDASHDAALLGDFPPGAYTVTVSGVGDTTGIALAEVYDVTPAEPTTVTLSVDRTSTDEGNVTPLQFTFTRDGDSTAPLTVYYTAGGTATNGADYTSLPGSLVIPAGATSATVLVVPVADFETEPDETLQLSLQPAASYSPGATSTATVTLADRPPSLFVADLRAGDSSTSIASGTATLLLSANASTISVSLSFAGLSSPETVTYVRLGDPGTIGEELFRLPIGQVDSATWTIKAVGTLALDDVVAALRAGRFFVNVQTEAFPTGEIRGQFIQSNGSQTFTAPSDPPAVDLASITDTDAARFLTQATFGVTADDIANLKQQGYAAWFAAQLAQPASNHRAKLLADFNLNPNGGQQSVNGTPTRPGSVHRRSAWWQIAVRGPDQLRQRVAFALSELFVVSDVDGAINNNQEALANYNDVLAADALGNFRTLLEDVTLSPMMGVYLSHLRNAKADPVTGAQPDENYAREVMQLFTIGLSQLQPDGTLKLDASGRPVPTYDQTTVTAMARVFTGWAFHNTNPTSRNFRTSPANYIDPMTLYSDYHDTDAKTIVGGLQLPAGQTGTQDLHDALDALFNHPNTGPFVCRQLIQRLVTSNPSPAYVYRVAQVFANNGSGVRGDLAAVVRAILLDYEARSSDAAATASFGKLKEPLLRVTALLRAVGVTTSDGRFPFSNTNNSLSESPLSSPTVFNFFPPSYVQPGDLASAGLVAPEYQILTASTAISVPNYLYNFITNTTYQGVSLDFARLLPLADQPAALTDQLSLQLVGNSLAPATRDRVVLALQSLPAGTSNTDRVRTALYLVVTSPDGAVQK
;
A
#
# COMPACT_ATOMS: atom_id res chain seq x y z
N MET A 1 -24.95 -84.83 -12.46
CA MET A 1 -24.92 -83.69 -11.51
C MET A 1 -24.65 -84.27 -10.12
N THR A 2 -23.38 -84.37 -9.76
CA THR A 2 -22.90 -84.92 -8.49
C THR A 2 -22.85 -83.82 -7.44
N ALA A 3 -23.47 -84.05 -6.28
CA ALA A 3 -23.42 -83.15 -5.13
C ALA A 3 -21.96 -82.86 -4.74
N PRO A 4 -21.62 -81.62 -4.31
CA PRO A 4 -20.28 -81.34 -3.80
C PRO A 4 -20.01 -82.21 -2.58
N SER A 5 -18.77 -82.72 -2.46
CA SER A 5 -18.31 -83.52 -1.32
C SER A 5 -18.60 -82.80 0.00
N ARG A 6 -18.94 -83.55 1.06
CA ARG A 6 -19.20 -83.04 2.43
C ARG A 6 -18.18 -81.99 2.89
N PHE A 7 -16.91 -82.18 2.51
CA PHE A 7 -15.78 -81.28 2.75
C PHE A 7 -15.95 -79.85 2.20
N LEU A 8 -16.58 -79.67 1.04
CA LEU A 8 -16.72 -78.37 0.37
C LEU A 8 -17.80 -77.50 1.03
N ARG A 9 -18.87 -78.12 1.56
CA ARG A 9 -19.94 -77.43 2.31
C ARG A 9 -19.45 -76.92 3.67
N CYS A 10 -18.54 -77.63 4.31
CA CYS A 10 -17.88 -77.19 5.54
C CYS A 10 -16.99 -75.95 5.33
N CYS A 11 -16.30 -75.82 4.19
CA CYS A 11 -15.45 -74.65 3.90
C CYS A 11 -16.27 -73.37 3.66
N LEU A 12 -17.47 -73.50 3.10
CA LEU A 12 -18.40 -72.39 2.77
C LEU A 12 -19.14 -71.82 3.99
N LEU A 13 -19.17 -72.56 5.10
CA LEU A 13 -20.01 -72.25 6.24
C LEU A 13 -19.43 -71.18 7.18
N PHE A 14 -18.12 -70.96 7.10
CA PHE A 14 -17.38 -69.94 7.86
C PHE A 14 -17.61 -68.50 7.36
N LEU A 15 -18.50 -68.33 6.38
CA LEU A 15 -18.62 -67.13 5.55
C LEU A 15 -20.02 -66.50 5.51
N ALA A 16 -20.89 -66.81 6.48
CA ALA A 16 -22.17 -66.11 6.63
C ALA A 16 -21.99 -64.68 7.19
N LEU A 17 -21.16 -63.87 6.52
CA LEU A 17 -21.09 -62.43 6.70
C LEU A 17 -22.20 -61.80 5.86
N GLY A 18 -23.12 -61.09 6.51
CA GLY A 18 -23.98 -60.13 5.82
C GLY A 18 -23.09 -59.01 5.27
N SER A 19 -23.11 -58.81 3.95
CA SER A 19 -22.30 -57.85 3.20
C SER A 19 -22.52 -56.36 3.55
N SER A 20 -23.16 -56.04 4.68
CA SER A 20 -23.79 -54.74 4.92
C SER A 20 -23.39 -54.03 6.21
N VAL A 21 -22.36 -54.45 6.94
CA VAL A 21 -21.91 -53.72 8.14
C VAL A 21 -20.38 -53.65 8.22
N PHE A 22 -19.77 -52.76 7.46
CA PHE A 22 -18.46 -52.18 7.82
C PHE A 22 -18.49 -50.69 7.50
N ALA A 23 -18.48 -49.87 8.55
CA ALA A 23 -18.34 -48.44 8.44
C ALA A 23 -16.89 -48.09 8.08
N SER A 24 -16.73 -47.32 7.01
CA SER A 24 -15.57 -46.53 6.58
C SER A 24 -14.45 -46.34 7.62
N GLU A 25 -13.34 -47.06 7.47
CA GLU A 25 -12.01 -46.63 7.96
C GLU A 25 -10.92 -47.01 6.94
N ASP A 26 -9.86 -46.21 6.87
CA ASP A 26 -9.00 -45.99 5.69
C ASP A 26 -7.87 -47.02 5.45
N THR A 27 -7.95 -48.27 5.95
CA THR A 27 -6.87 -49.27 5.78
C THR A 27 -7.36 -50.74 5.65
N SER A 28 -6.77 -51.48 4.68
CA SER A 28 -7.12 -52.86 4.24
C SER A 28 -6.88 -54.01 5.24
N ARG A 29 -7.21 -53.91 6.51
CA ARG A 29 -6.81 -54.93 7.52
C ARG A 29 -7.51 -56.30 7.42
N VAL A 30 -6.93 -57.31 8.08
CA VAL A 30 -7.61 -58.57 8.43
C VAL A 30 -8.60 -58.29 9.58
N VAL A 31 -9.88 -58.59 9.39
CA VAL A 31 -10.96 -58.15 10.32
C VAL A 31 -11.53 -59.27 11.21
N ASN A 32 -11.22 -60.53 10.90
CA ASN A 32 -11.65 -61.70 11.67
C ASN A 32 -10.59 -62.79 11.56
N LEU A 33 -10.33 -63.45 12.70
CA LEU A 33 -9.53 -64.67 12.77
C LEU A 33 -10.35 -65.78 13.42
N SER A 34 -10.49 -66.92 12.72
CA SER A 34 -11.22 -68.09 13.21
C SER A 34 -10.44 -69.37 12.99
N THR A 35 -10.64 -70.37 13.84
CA THR A 35 -10.11 -71.72 13.62
C THR A 35 -11.08 -72.79 14.07
N ARG A 36 -11.41 -73.71 13.16
CA ARG A 36 -12.08 -74.97 13.50
C ARG A 36 -11.02 -76.05 13.64
N GLY A 37 -10.99 -76.69 14.81
CA GLY A 37 -10.09 -77.78 15.11
C GLY A 37 -10.67 -78.71 16.15
N GLN A 38 -9.94 -79.78 16.44
CA GLN A 38 -10.30 -80.64 17.57
C GLN A 38 -9.91 -79.95 18.89
N ALA A 39 -10.84 -79.88 19.84
CA ALA A 39 -10.59 -79.40 21.20
C ALA A 39 -10.69 -80.58 22.19
N GLY A 40 -9.55 -80.97 22.74
CA GLY A 40 -9.44 -81.93 23.84
C GLY A 40 -9.08 -81.24 25.16
N VAL A 41 -8.34 -81.95 26.01
CA VAL A 41 -7.76 -81.45 27.27
C VAL A 41 -6.23 -81.63 27.26
N ASN A 42 -5.53 -80.93 28.16
CA ASN A 42 -4.07 -80.94 28.29
C ASN A 42 -3.39 -80.61 26.95
N ASP A 43 -2.43 -81.41 26.50
CA ASP A 43 -1.69 -81.19 25.25
C ASP A 43 -2.58 -81.19 24.00
N ASN A 44 -3.81 -81.71 24.11
CA ASN A 44 -4.79 -81.76 23.02
C ASN A 44 -5.81 -80.62 23.06
N ALA A 45 -5.68 -79.66 23.98
CA ALA A 45 -6.51 -78.46 23.97
C ALA A 45 -6.24 -77.64 22.69
N MET A 46 -7.28 -76.97 22.19
CA MET A 46 -7.13 -76.06 21.06
C MET A 46 -6.72 -74.70 21.59
N ILE A 47 -5.56 -74.21 21.17
CA ILE A 47 -4.97 -72.96 21.69
C ILE A 47 -4.81 -71.99 20.54
N ALA A 48 -5.59 -70.90 20.55
CA ALA A 48 -5.49 -69.81 19.59
C ALA A 48 -4.72 -68.63 20.19
N GLY A 49 -3.53 -68.37 19.69
CA GLY A 49 -2.72 -67.18 19.94
C GLY A 49 -3.06 -66.04 18.98
N PHE A 50 -3.06 -64.82 19.51
CA PHE A 50 -3.25 -63.59 18.74
C PHE A 50 -2.53 -62.41 19.41
N VAL A 51 -2.17 -61.40 18.63
CA VAL A 51 -1.48 -60.18 19.11
C VAL A 51 -2.34 -58.95 18.83
N ILE A 52 -2.51 -58.11 19.85
CA ILE A 52 -3.02 -56.74 19.71
C ILE A 52 -1.84 -55.84 19.34
N GLY A 53 -1.89 -55.21 18.17
CA GLY A 53 -0.84 -54.34 17.66
C GLY A 53 -0.68 -53.02 18.44
N PRO A 54 0.38 -52.24 18.14
CA PRO A 54 0.64 -50.97 18.82
C PRO A 54 -0.51 -49.98 18.61
N GLY A 55 -0.83 -49.19 19.63
CA GLY A 55 -1.92 -48.21 19.61
C GLY A 55 -2.72 -48.19 20.90
N ALA A 56 -3.95 -47.70 20.84
CA ALA A 56 -4.86 -47.67 21.99
C ALA A 56 -5.31 -49.11 22.38
N PRO A 57 -5.76 -49.34 23.62
CA PRO A 57 -6.35 -50.63 24.03
C PRO A 57 -7.52 -51.02 23.12
N LYS A 58 -7.63 -52.32 22.78
CA LYS A 58 -8.60 -52.84 21.80
C LYS A 58 -9.62 -53.76 22.46
N THR A 59 -10.90 -53.53 22.18
CA THR A 59 -11.97 -54.45 22.62
C THR A 59 -12.12 -55.57 21.61
N VAL A 60 -12.04 -56.82 22.09
CA VAL A 60 -12.21 -58.03 21.30
C VAL A 60 -13.35 -58.89 21.82
N LEU A 61 -14.02 -59.61 20.93
CA LEU A 61 -14.94 -60.69 21.23
C LEU A 61 -14.27 -62.02 20.88
N ILE A 62 -14.12 -62.90 21.88
CA ILE A 62 -13.57 -64.24 21.73
C ILE A 62 -14.68 -65.26 21.93
N ARG A 63 -14.86 -66.19 20.99
CA ARG A 63 -15.90 -67.23 21.05
C ARG A 63 -15.28 -68.61 21.02
N ALA A 64 -15.85 -69.54 21.79
CA ALA A 64 -15.66 -70.97 21.66
C ALA A 64 -17.01 -71.64 21.39
N VAL A 65 -17.18 -72.15 20.18
CA VAL A 65 -18.45 -72.58 19.63
C VAL A 65 -18.43 -74.09 19.40
N GLY A 66 -19.39 -74.79 20.01
CA GLY A 66 -19.59 -76.23 19.95
C GLY A 66 -21.02 -76.57 19.51
N PRO A 67 -22.06 -76.37 20.35
CA PRO A 67 -23.46 -76.47 19.94
C PRO A 67 -23.83 -75.55 18.77
N GLY A 68 -23.38 -74.29 18.77
CA GLY A 68 -23.63 -73.36 17.68
C GLY A 68 -23.04 -73.81 16.35
N LEU A 69 -21.91 -74.53 16.39
CA LEU A 69 -21.26 -75.10 15.21
C LEU A 69 -22.11 -76.23 14.61
N ALA A 70 -22.78 -77.03 15.44
CA ALA A 70 -23.74 -78.04 14.99
C ALA A 70 -25.00 -77.41 14.37
N THR A 71 -25.40 -76.21 14.81
CA THR A 71 -26.54 -75.48 14.25
C THR A 71 -26.23 -74.93 12.86
N VAL A 72 -25.04 -74.36 12.67
CA VAL A 72 -24.63 -73.87 11.35
C VAL A 72 -24.19 -75.02 10.44
N ALA A 73 -23.61 -76.10 10.98
CA ALA A 73 -23.13 -77.29 10.27
C ALA A 73 -23.83 -78.58 10.77
N PRO A 74 -25.10 -78.84 10.40
CA PRO A 74 -25.87 -79.97 10.94
C PRO A 74 -25.22 -81.34 10.70
N ASP A 75 -24.40 -81.46 9.66
CA ASP A 75 -23.63 -82.67 9.32
C ASP A 75 -22.47 -82.94 10.29
N LEU A 76 -21.98 -81.92 11.00
CA LEU A 76 -20.93 -82.05 12.01
C LEU A 76 -21.47 -82.26 13.43
N ALA A 77 -22.79 -82.16 13.64
CA ALA A 77 -23.43 -82.26 14.95
C ALA A 77 -22.96 -83.44 15.84
N PRO A 78 -22.75 -84.68 15.35
CA PRO A 78 -22.27 -85.77 16.20
C PRO A 78 -20.79 -85.66 16.58
N LEU A 79 -20.05 -84.71 15.99
CA LEU A 79 -18.62 -84.52 16.16
C LEU A 79 -18.26 -83.26 16.95
N THR A 80 -19.22 -82.42 17.35
CA THR A 80 -18.92 -81.15 18.06
C THR A 80 -18.74 -81.33 19.56
N VAL A 81 -18.03 -80.39 20.18
CA VAL A 81 -17.96 -80.27 21.64
C VAL A 81 -19.33 -79.82 22.15
N THR A 82 -19.85 -80.45 23.20
CA THR A 82 -21.16 -80.10 23.78
C THR A 82 -21.09 -78.89 24.70
N ASP A 83 -20.02 -78.78 25.48
CA ASP A 83 -19.86 -77.76 26.53
C ASP A 83 -18.46 -77.13 26.46
N PRO A 84 -18.16 -76.34 25.41
CA PRO A 84 -16.86 -75.69 25.28
C PRO A 84 -16.61 -74.66 26.39
N VAL A 85 -15.39 -74.63 26.92
CA VAL A 85 -14.92 -73.59 27.84
C VAL A 85 -13.77 -72.84 27.20
N VAL A 86 -13.82 -71.50 27.21
CA VAL A 86 -12.73 -70.64 26.77
C VAL A 86 -12.05 -69.97 27.96
N THR A 87 -10.72 -70.06 28.03
CA THR A 87 -9.90 -69.29 28.96
C THR A 87 -8.91 -68.43 28.18
N LEU A 88 -8.97 -67.12 28.39
CA LEU A 88 -8.03 -66.13 27.87
C LEU A 88 -6.83 -65.99 28.81
N TYR A 89 -5.62 -66.02 28.27
CA TYR A 89 -4.37 -65.85 29.01
C TYR A 89 -3.50 -64.72 28.42
N GLN A 90 -2.67 -64.13 29.27
CA GLN A 90 -1.52 -63.30 28.89
C GLN A 90 -0.28 -63.78 29.64
N GLY A 91 0.79 -64.14 28.93
CA GLY A 91 2.03 -64.62 29.55
C GLY A 91 1.85 -65.81 30.51
N GLY A 92 0.89 -66.70 30.23
CA GLY A 92 0.54 -67.85 31.08
C GLY A 92 -0.40 -67.54 32.26
N THR A 93 -0.77 -66.28 32.48
CA THR A 93 -1.72 -65.88 33.53
C THR A 93 -3.15 -65.80 32.97
N PRO A 94 -4.16 -66.46 33.58
CA PRO A 94 -5.54 -66.38 33.10
C PRO A 94 -6.13 -64.99 33.36
N LEU A 95 -6.67 -64.35 32.32
CA LEU A 95 -7.33 -63.05 32.36
C LEU A 95 -8.85 -63.18 32.47
N ALA A 96 -9.44 -64.13 31.75
CA ALA A 96 -10.88 -64.38 31.76
C ALA A 96 -11.16 -65.84 31.45
N THR A 97 -12.16 -66.44 32.08
CA THR A 97 -12.66 -67.79 31.75
C THR A 97 -14.17 -67.73 31.63
N ASN A 98 -14.72 -68.33 30.59
CA ASN A 98 -16.17 -68.46 30.44
C ASN A 98 -16.57 -69.81 29.83
N ALA A 99 -17.72 -70.32 30.27
CA ALA A 99 -18.34 -71.58 29.84
C ALA A 99 -19.77 -71.37 29.31
N ALA A 100 -20.17 -70.12 29.12
CA ALA A 100 -21.48 -69.70 28.59
C ALA A 100 -21.31 -68.37 27.83
N TRP A 101 -22.39 -67.85 27.24
CA TRP A 101 -22.46 -66.51 26.67
C TRP A 101 -23.68 -65.76 27.23
N LEU A 102 -23.60 -64.43 27.33
CA LEU A 102 -24.67 -63.58 27.89
C LEU A 102 -25.54 -62.99 26.77
N ALA A 103 -26.81 -62.71 27.05
CA ALA A 103 -27.70 -62.07 26.08
C ALA A 103 -27.18 -60.70 25.59
N ALA A 104 -26.40 -59.97 26.41
CA ALA A 104 -25.74 -58.72 26.02
C ALA A 104 -24.60 -58.91 25.02
N ASP A 105 -24.02 -60.11 24.91
CA ASP A 105 -23.01 -60.43 23.91
C ASP A 105 -23.62 -60.56 22.51
N ALA A 106 -24.94 -60.76 22.39
CA ALA A 106 -25.64 -60.90 21.10
C ALA A 106 -25.52 -59.64 20.23
N ASP A 107 -25.64 -58.45 20.84
CA ASP A 107 -25.49 -57.17 20.11
C ASP A 107 -24.05 -56.99 19.62
N THR A 108 -23.07 -57.42 20.43
CA THR A 108 -21.65 -57.41 20.05
C THR A 108 -21.37 -58.40 18.93
N MET A 109 -21.91 -59.61 18.99
CA MET A 109 -21.82 -60.62 17.93
C MET A 109 -22.40 -60.10 16.61
N ALA A 110 -23.56 -59.44 16.66
CA ALA A 110 -24.18 -58.84 15.48
C ALA A 110 -23.34 -57.70 14.90
N ALA A 111 -22.77 -56.82 15.74
CA ALA A 111 -21.96 -55.69 15.32
C ALA A 111 -20.68 -56.09 14.57
N VAL A 112 -20.09 -57.24 14.93
CA VAL A 112 -18.88 -57.78 14.28
C VAL A 112 -19.18 -58.76 13.15
N GLY A 113 -20.46 -58.99 12.84
CA GLY A 113 -20.88 -59.91 11.78
C GLY A 113 -20.75 -61.40 12.14
N ALA A 114 -20.62 -61.76 13.42
CA ALA A 114 -20.60 -63.14 13.87
C ALA A 114 -22.02 -63.75 13.78
N PHE A 115 -22.13 -65.01 13.37
CA PHE A 115 -23.43 -65.68 13.31
C PHE A 115 -24.06 -65.82 14.71
N PRO A 116 -25.40 -65.73 14.83
CA PRO A 116 -26.07 -65.74 16.12
C PRO A 116 -25.99 -67.13 16.79
N LEU A 117 -25.73 -67.14 18.09
CA LEU A 117 -25.82 -68.35 18.92
C LEU A 117 -27.25 -68.51 19.45
N GLN A 118 -27.72 -69.75 19.56
CA GLN A 118 -29.08 -70.04 20.04
C GLN A 118 -29.17 -69.76 21.55
N ALA A 119 -30.13 -68.93 21.97
CA ALA A 119 -30.31 -68.58 23.39
C ALA A 119 -30.37 -69.85 24.28
N GLY A 120 -29.52 -69.89 25.30
CA GLY A 120 -29.39 -71.04 26.21
C GLY A 120 -28.46 -72.16 25.71
N SER A 121 -27.73 -71.97 24.60
CA SER A 121 -26.67 -72.91 24.20
C SER A 121 -25.49 -72.90 25.17
N HIS A 122 -24.77 -74.03 25.25
CA HIS A 122 -23.56 -74.19 26.06
C HIS A 122 -22.28 -73.66 25.35
N ASP A 123 -22.43 -72.87 24.28
CA ASP A 123 -21.30 -72.16 23.68
C ASP A 123 -20.72 -71.12 24.67
N ALA A 124 -19.46 -70.72 24.50
CA ALA A 124 -18.83 -69.73 25.38
C ALA A 124 -18.38 -68.46 24.62
N ALA A 125 -18.50 -67.29 25.26
CA ALA A 125 -18.02 -66.02 24.72
C ALA A 125 -17.34 -65.16 25.80
N VAL A 126 -16.32 -64.38 25.42
CA VAL A 126 -15.63 -63.42 26.27
C VAL A 126 -15.46 -62.12 25.49
N VAL A 127 -16.02 -61.01 25.99
CA VAL A 127 -15.75 -59.66 25.48
C VAL A 127 -14.76 -58.98 26.44
N GLN A 128 -13.61 -58.56 25.95
CA GLN A 128 -12.54 -58.01 26.78
C GLN A 128 -11.79 -56.88 26.06
N THR A 129 -11.50 -55.80 26.78
CA THR A 129 -10.56 -54.76 26.32
C THR A 129 -9.15 -55.14 26.74
N LEU A 130 -8.26 -55.26 25.75
CA LEU A 130 -6.89 -55.75 25.87
C LEU A 130 -5.90 -54.66 25.48
N GLN A 131 -4.75 -54.62 26.17
CA GLN A 131 -3.64 -53.73 25.82
C GLN A 131 -2.89 -54.29 24.60
N PRO A 132 -2.08 -53.48 23.89
CA PRO A 132 -1.12 -54.01 22.92
C PRO A 132 -0.25 -55.12 23.56
N GLY A 133 -0.16 -56.28 22.91
CA GLY A 133 0.51 -57.45 23.46
C GLY A 133 -0.01 -58.79 22.92
N ALA A 134 0.68 -59.88 23.28
CA ALA A 134 0.35 -61.25 22.88
C ALA A 134 -0.57 -61.96 23.90
N TYR A 135 -1.58 -62.64 23.38
CA TYR A 135 -2.62 -63.33 24.16
C TYR A 135 -2.88 -64.73 23.59
N THR A 136 -3.41 -65.62 24.43
CA THR A 136 -3.86 -66.96 24.00
C THR A 136 -5.24 -67.29 24.54
N ALA A 137 -6.16 -67.68 23.67
CA ALA A 137 -7.45 -68.26 24.01
C ALA A 137 -7.35 -69.80 23.97
N VAL A 138 -7.50 -70.44 25.12
CA VAL A 138 -7.50 -71.91 25.25
C VAL A 138 -8.93 -72.39 25.27
N VAL A 139 -9.29 -73.24 24.30
CA VAL A 139 -10.60 -73.90 24.22
C VAL A 139 -10.46 -75.36 24.64
N ASN A 140 -11.13 -75.70 25.73
CA ASN A 140 -11.16 -77.05 26.27
C ASN A 140 -12.46 -77.77 25.88
N GLY A 141 -12.33 -79.04 25.52
CA GLY A 141 -13.45 -79.96 25.29
C GLY A 141 -13.63 -80.98 26.42
N SER A 142 -14.41 -82.03 26.18
CA SER A 142 -14.62 -83.13 27.14
C SER A 142 -13.36 -83.99 27.33
N ALA A 143 -13.08 -84.40 28.57
CA ALA A 143 -11.93 -85.25 28.91
C ALA A 143 -11.92 -86.62 28.20
N THR A 144 -13.05 -87.06 27.63
CA THR A 144 -13.21 -88.41 27.05
C THR A 144 -13.21 -88.45 25.51
N ALA A 145 -13.24 -87.31 24.79
CA ALA A 145 -13.28 -87.29 23.32
C ALA A 145 -12.65 -86.03 22.70
N ARG A 146 -11.95 -86.18 21.57
CA ARG A 146 -11.41 -85.07 20.75
C ARG A 146 -12.44 -84.64 19.69
N ASN A 147 -13.36 -83.77 20.11
CA ASN A 147 -14.46 -83.28 19.27
C ASN A 147 -14.15 -81.88 18.70
N LEU A 148 -14.90 -81.48 17.68
CA LEU A 148 -14.71 -80.22 16.95
C LEU A 148 -15.26 -79.04 17.75
N ALA A 149 -14.46 -77.99 17.84
CA ALA A 149 -14.88 -76.68 18.29
C ALA A 149 -14.39 -75.62 17.29
N LEU A 150 -15.05 -74.48 17.29
CA LEU A 150 -14.66 -73.30 16.55
C LEU A 150 -14.24 -72.22 17.56
N VAL A 151 -13.00 -71.75 17.46
CA VAL A 151 -12.52 -70.57 18.20
C VAL A 151 -12.46 -69.37 17.26
N GLU A 152 -12.96 -68.23 17.69
CA GLU A 152 -12.99 -67.00 16.90
C GLU A 152 -12.59 -65.81 17.74
N VAL A 153 -11.88 -64.86 17.12
CA VAL A 153 -11.51 -63.58 17.72
C VAL A 153 -11.93 -62.47 16.75
N TYR A 154 -12.81 -61.59 17.23
CA TYR A 154 -13.35 -60.46 16.49
C TYR A 154 -12.90 -59.14 17.13
N GLU A 155 -12.60 -58.15 16.31
CA GLU A 155 -12.46 -56.76 16.77
C GLU A 155 -13.84 -56.12 16.94
N VAL A 156 -14.13 -55.52 18.09
CA VAL A 156 -15.44 -54.92 18.39
C VAL A 156 -15.48 -53.41 18.07
N SER A 157 -14.32 -52.73 18.03
CA SER A 157 -14.24 -51.26 17.85
C SER A 157 -13.32 -50.82 16.70
N ALA A 158 -13.70 -49.69 16.08
CA ALA A 158 -12.85 -48.88 15.21
C ALA A 158 -11.75 -48.19 16.04
N GLY A 159 -10.50 -48.22 15.56
CA GLY A 159 -9.32 -47.73 16.30
C GLY A 159 -7.99 -48.18 15.69
N THR A 160 -6.89 -47.50 16.03
CA THR A 160 -5.57 -47.62 15.38
C THR A 160 -4.75 -48.88 15.72
N SER A 161 -5.13 -49.63 16.75
CA SER A 161 -4.55 -50.95 17.06
C SER A 161 -5.35 -52.06 16.39
N HIS A 162 -4.65 -53.06 15.87
CA HIS A 162 -5.22 -54.14 15.05
C HIS A 162 -4.70 -55.52 15.45
N LEU A 163 -5.48 -56.57 15.16
CA LEU A 163 -5.03 -57.95 15.25
C LEU A 163 -3.92 -58.20 14.21
N LEU A 164 -2.72 -58.52 14.67
CA LEU A 164 -1.55 -58.66 13.79
C LEU A 164 -1.37 -60.08 13.23
N ASN A 165 -1.90 -61.09 13.90
CA ASN A 165 -1.71 -62.49 13.52
C ASN A 165 -2.76 -63.44 14.11
N LEU A 166 -2.89 -64.60 13.46
CA LEU A 166 -3.54 -65.80 13.98
C LEU A 166 -2.49 -66.89 14.14
N SER A 167 -2.53 -67.62 15.26
CA SER A 167 -1.67 -68.79 15.48
C SER A 167 -2.43 -69.84 16.30
N THR A 168 -2.88 -70.93 15.69
CA THR A 168 -3.68 -71.95 16.37
C THR A 168 -2.96 -73.29 16.45
N ARG A 169 -2.66 -73.74 17.67
CA ARG A 169 -2.14 -75.08 17.96
C ARG A 169 -3.30 -76.01 18.27
N ALA A 170 -3.48 -77.06 17.47
CA ALA A 170 -4.52 -78.07 17.74
C ALA A 170 -4.15 -79.45 17.15
N PRO A 171 -4.80 -80.53 17.63
CA PRO A 171 -4.77 -81.80 16.93
C PRO A 171 -5.38 -81.69 15.52
N VAL A 172 -4.66 -82.21 14.54
CA VAL A 172 -5.03 -82.37 13.14
C VAL A 172 -5.44 -83.82 12.90
N GLY A 173 -6.71 -84.04 12.59
CA GLY A 173 -7.27 -85.33 12.19
C GLY A 173 -7.44 -85.45 10.68
N THR A 174 -8.06 -86.56 10.26
CA THR A 174 -8.39 -86.84 8.85
C THR A 174 -9.83 -86.44 8.50
N GLY A 175 -10.12 -86.27 7.21
CA GLY A 175 -11.46 -85.92 6.72
C GLY A 175 -12.01 -84.64 7.36
N ASP A 176 -13.21 -84.71 7.94
CA ASP A 176 -13.88 -83.56 8.56
C ASP A 176 -13.16 -83.01 9.81
N LYS A 177 -12.11 -83.70 10.30
CA LYS A 177 -11.31 -83.33 11.48
C LYS A 177 -9.97 -82.65 11.16
N THR A 178 -9.76 -82.22 9.92
CA THR A 178 -8.63 -81.35 9.55
C THR A 178 -8.70 -80.00 10.27
N LEU A 179 -7.55 -79.37 10.47
CA LEU A 179 -7.47 -78.04 11.09
C LEU A 179 -7.72 -76.99 10.01
N ILE A 180 -8.69 -76.10 10.24
CA ILE A 180 -9.07 -75.08 9.25
C ILE A 180 -9.06 -73.71 9.92
N ALA A 181 -8.18 -72.83 9.48
CA ALA A 181 -8.18 -71.42 9.86
C ALA A 181 -8.93 -70.58 8.82
N GLY A 182 -9.78 -69.65 9.26
CA GLY A 182 -10.51 -68.72 8.40
C GLY A 182 -10.06 -67.28 8.62
N LEU A 183 -9.98 -66.49 7.54
CA LEU A 183 -9.63 -65.06 7.59
C LEU A 183 -10.43 -64.25 6.55
N VAL A 184 -10.63 -62.96 6.82
CA VAL A 184 -11.31 -62.02 5.90
C VAL A 184 -10.49 -60.74 5.74
N ILE A 185 -10.25 -60.32 4.50
CA ILE A 185 -9.53 -59.11 4.10
C ILE A 185 -10.53 -58.04 3.63
N ALA A 186 -10.47 -56.83 4.21
CA ALA A 186 -11.39 -55.72 3.94
C ALA A 186 -11.22 -55.08 2.53
N PRO A 187 -12.30 -54.51 1.92
CA PRO A 187 -12.37 -54.10 0.51
C PRO A 187 -11.72 -52.78 0.07
N ASP A 188 -11.00 -52.06 0.93
CA ASP A 188 -10.72 -50.62 0.77
C ASP A 188 -9.37 -50.22 0.13
N LYS A 189 -8.28 -51.02 0.19
CA LYS A 189 -6.95 -50.63 -0.36
C LYS A 189 -6.10 -51.75 -1.02
N GLY A 190 -6.71 -52.61 -1.85
CA GLY A 190 -5.94 -53.58 -2.67
C GLY A 190 -5.52 -54.86 -1.93
N PRO A 191 -4.68 -55.72 -2.53
CA PRO A 191 -4.30 -57.00 -1.92
C PRO A 191 -3.39 -56.84 -0.70
N ARG A 192 -3.52 -57.76 0.26
CA ARG A 192 -2.65 -57.88 1.44
C ARG A 192 -1.61 -58.97 1.24
N ARG A 193 -0.37 -58.70 1.62
CA ARG A 193 0.69 -59.70 1.60
C ARG A 193 0.65 -60.52 2.88
N LEU A 194 0.32 -61.81 2.79
CA LEU A 194 0.19 -62.70 3.94
C LEU A 194 1.30 -63.76 3.96
N LEU A 195 1.85 -63.98 5.15
CA LEU A 195 2.69 -65.13 5.48
C LEU A 195 1.82 -66.19 6.19
N ILE A 196 1.70 -67.38 5.60
CA ILE A 196 0.87 -68.48 6.10
C ILE A 196 1.76 -69.68 6.39
N ARG A 197 1.66 -70.28 7.58
CA ARG A 197 2.55 -71.34 8.07
C ARG A 197 1.76 -72.49 8.69
N ALA A 198 2.25 -73.71 8.51
CA ALA A 198 1.82 -74.91 9.22
C ALA A 198 3.05 -75.61 9.81
N ALA A 199 3.24 -75.45 11.12
CA ALA A 199 4.35 -76.06 11.84
C ALA A 199 3.94 -77.41 12.45
N GLY A 200 4.60 -78.47 12.01
CA GLY A 200 4.53 -79.82 12.56
C GLY A 200 5.87 -80.16 13.22
N PRO A 201 6.88 -80.62 12.47
CA PRO A 201 8.21 -80.94 13.02
C PRO A 201 8.88 -79.78 13.77
N ALA A 202 8.68 -78.53 13.36
CA ALA A 202 9.28 -77.39 14.07
C ALA A 202 8.76 -77.21 15.50
N LEU A 203 7.63 -77.81 15.87
CA LEU A 203 7.14 -77.79 17.26
C LEU A 203 8.11 -78.48 18.23
N ALA A 204 8.72 -79.59 17.81
CA ALA A 204 9.74 -80.28 18.61
C ALA A 204 11.03 -79.44 18.76
N ALA A 205 11.31 -78.57 17.78
CA ALA A 205 12.47 -77.69 17.81
C ALA A 205 12.30 -76.49 18.77
N ILE A 206 11.09 -75.93 18.87
CA ILE A 206 10.82 -74.78 19.76
C ILE A 206 10.39 -75.18 21.18
N ALA A 207 9.98 -76.43 21.38
CA ALA A 207 9.62 -76.99 22.69
C ALA A 207 10.29 -78.35 22.91
N PRO A 208 11.53 -78.39 23.45
CA PRO A 208 12.27 -79.62 23.68
C PRO A 208 11.49 -80.61 24.56
N GLY A 209 11.23 -81.81 24.04
CA GLY A 209 10.42 -82.84 24.72
C GLY A 209 8.96 -82.91 24.28
N PHE A 210 8.53 -82.08 23.33
CA PHE A 210 7.24 -82.22 22.67
C PHE A 210 7.17 -83.54 21.88
N THR A 211 6.07 -84.28 22.01
CA THR A 211 5.83 -85.52 21.26
C THR A 211 4.43 -85.55 20.69
N GLY A 212 4.26 -86.04 19.47
CA GLY A 212 2.94 -86.21 18.84
C GLY A 212 2.59 -85.10 17.85
N GLU A 213 3.59 -84.38 17.37
CA GLU A 213 3.54 -83.47 16.25
C GLU A 213 3.05 -84.16 14.96
N LEU A 214 2.43 -83.38 14.08
CA LEU A 214 2.12 -83.81 12.73
C LEU A 214 3.44 -83.86 11.94
N ALA A 215 3.88 -85.06 11.56
CA ALA A 215 5.22 -85.24 10.97
C ALA A 215 5.39 -84.56 9.60
N ASP A 216 4.31 -84.41 8.84
CA ASP A 216 4.34 -83.89 7.47
C ASP A 216 3.04 -83.09 7.17
N PRO A 217 2.98 -81.81 7.57
CA PRO A 217 1.84 -80.93 7.34
C PRO A 217 1.71 -80.46 5.87
N LEU A 218 0.59 -80.80 5.24
CA LEU A 218 0.10 -80.20 3.99
C LEU A 218 -0.76 -78.96 4.27
N LEU A 219 -0.38 -77.82 3.69
CA LEU A 219 -1.08 -76.54 3.73
C LEU A 219 -1.84 -76.28 2.42
N VAL A 220 -3.12 -75.93 2.48
CA VAL A 220 -3.93 -75.52 1.32
C VAL A 220 -4.73 -74.26 1.64
N VAL A 221 -4.54 -73.19 0.86
CA VAL A 221 -5.34 -71.95 0.93
C VAL A 221 -6.43 -71.98 -0.12
N ARG A 222 -7.66 -71.70 0.27
CA ARG A 222 -8.84 -71.66 -0.60
C ARG A 222 -9.58 -70.34 -0.50
N ASP A 223 -10.20 -69.92 -1.60
CA ASP A 223 -11.11 -68.78 -1.63
C ASP A 223 -12.51 -69.12 -1.08
N ALA A 224 -13.40 -68.13 -1.06
CA ALA A 224 -14.79 -68.28 -0.64
C ALA A 224 -15.61 -69.30 -1.46
N HIS A 225 -15.16 -69.66 -2.67
CA HIS A 225 -15.81 -70.66 -3.52
C HIS A 225 -15.24 -72.07 -3.33
N GLY A 226 -14.26 -72.23 -2.43
CA GLY A 226 -13.58 -73.49 -2.15
C GLY A 226 -12.47 -73.84 -3.16
N VAL A 227 -12.11 -72.92 -4.06
CA VAL A 227 -11.04 -73.09 -5.05
C VAL A 227 -9.70 -72.99 -4.35
N ALA A 228 -8.80 -73.97 -4.56
CA ALA A 228 -7.43 -73.90 -4.03
C ALA A 228 -6.62 -72.83 -4.77
N LEU A 229 -6.16 -71.83 -4.02
CA LEU A 229 -5.34 -70.72 -4.52
C LEU A 229 -3.84 -70.99 -4.36
N ALA A 230 -3.46 -71.69 -3.29
CA ALA A 230 -2.08 -72.07 -3.02
C ALA A 230 -2.05 -73.37 -2.22
N THR A 231 -1.06 -74.21 -2.49
CA THR A 231 -0.81 -75.47 -1.78
C THR A 231 0.69 -75.58 -1.51
N ASN A 232 1.06 -76.05 -0.33
CA ASN A 232 2.45 -76.29 0.04
C ASN A 232 2.56 -77.46 1.03
N ASP A 233 3.43 -78.41 0.78
CA ASP A 233 3.75 -79.57 1.64
C ASP A 233 5.17 -79.55 2.21
N ASP A 234 6.04 -78.60 1.81
CA ASP A 234 7.38 -78.41 2.37
C ASP A 234 7.83 -76.95 2.23
N TRP A 235 8.45 -76.34 3.25
CA TRP A 235 8.89 -74.93 3.22
C TRP A 235 10.35 -74.73 2.72
N GLY A 236 11.08 -75.83 2.49
CA GLY A 236 12.55 -75.86 2.40
C GLY A 236 13.18 -76.04 1.01
N SER A 237 12.45 -75.87 -0.10
CA SER A 237 13.08 -75.90 -1.43
C SER A 237 13.92 -74.62 -1.70
N VAL A 238 15.10 -74.77 -2.33
CA VAL A 238 16.10 -73.69 -2.51
C VAL A 238 15.57 -72.47 -3.30
N ALA A 239 14.43 -72.60 -4.00
CA ALA A 239 13.83 -71.54 -4.80
C ALA A 239 12.93 -70.55 -4.02
N THR A 240 12.46 -70.89 -2.81
CA THR A 240 11.48 -70.07 -2.04
C THR A 240 11.90 -69.72 -0.61
N SER A 241 12.95 -70.36 -0.06
CA SER A 241 13.30 -70.28 1.37
C SER A 241 13.84 -68.93 1.85
N ALA A 242 14.56 -68.17 1.03
CA ALA A 242 15.13 -66.87 1.46
C ALA A 242 14.07 -65.78 1.70
N GLY A 243 13.04 -65.73 0.84
CA GLY A 243 11.93 -64.78 1.00
C GLY A 243 11.01 -65.13 2.18
N LEU A 244 10.80 -66.43 2.42
CA LEU A 244 10.05 -66.91 3.58
C LEU A 244 10.82 -66.66 4.88
N ALA A 245 12.13 -66.92 4.94
CA ALA A 245 12.95 -66.65 6.12
C ALA A 245 12.98 -65.15 6.48
N ALA A 246 13.08 -64.27 5.48
CA ALA A 246 12.98 -62.82 5.69
C ALA A 246 11.60 -62.42 6.24
N ALA A 247 10.51 -62.99 5.68
CA ALA A 247 9.16 -62.75 6.18
C ALA A 247 8.96 -63.28 7.62
N PHE A 248 9.54 -64.43 7.95
CA PHE A 248 9.50 -64.99 9.31
C PHE A 248 10.16 -64.02 10.29
N SER A 249 11.36 -63.53 9.97
CA SER A 249 12.07 -62.55 10.79
C SER A 249 11.30 -61.24 10.94
N ALA A 250 10.64 -60.76 9.87
CA ALA A 250 9.91 -59.50 9.89
C ALA A 250 8.73 -59.50 10.87
N VAL A 251 8.11 -60.66 11.10
CA VAL A 251 6.95 -60.82 12.02
C VAL A 251 7.33 -61.43 13.36
N GLY A 252 8.62 -61.67 13.61
CA GLY A 252 9.10 -62.34 14.83
C GLY A 252 8.69 -63.82 14.92
N ALA A 253 8.35 -64.45 13.80
CA ALA A 253 8.07 -65.87 13.71
C ALA A 253 9.35 -66.68 13.92
N PHE A 254 9.25 -67.79 14.68
CA PHE A 254 10.39 -68.69 14.86
C PHE A 254 10.79 -69.34 13.53
N PRO A 255 12.09 -69.58 13.30
CA PRO A 255 12.55 -70.24 12.08
C PRO A 255 12.11 -71.71 12.07
N PHE A 256 11.75 -72.22 10.92
CA PHE A 256 11.64 -73.66 10.72
C PHE A 256 13.05 -74.26 10.49
N PRO A 257 13.32 -75.51 10.87
CA PRO A 257 14.60 -76.16 10.59
C PRO A 257 14.81 -76.45 9.11
N ASP A 258 16.07 -76.39 8.64
CA ASP A 258 16.44 -76.77 7.28
C ASP A 258 16.00 -78.21 6.98
N ALA A 259 15.44 -78.44 5.79
CA ALA A 259 14.87 -79.72 5.35
C ALA A 259 13.71 -80.27 6.20
N SER A 260 13.09 -79.44 7.04
CA SER A 260 11.85 -79.81 7.73
C SER A 260 10.66 -79.93 6.77
N HIS A 261 9.78 -80.89 7.03
CA HIS A 261 8.50 -81.06 6.35
C HIS A 261 7.40 -80.08 6.81
N ASP A 262 7.75 -79.03 7.57
CA ASP A 262 6.81 -77.94 7.83
C ASP A 262 6.41 -77.25 6.50
N ALA A 263 5.20 -76.71 6.42
CA ALA A 263 4.73 -75.99 5.22
C ALA A 263 4.62 -74.48 5.46
N ALA A 264 5.02 -73.67 4.48
CA ALA A 264 4.87 -72.22 4.54
C ALA A 264 4.66 -71.59 3.16
N LEU A 265 3.97 -70.46 3.14
CA LEU A 265 3.53 -69.74 1.95
C LEU A 265 3.64 -68.23 2.22
N LEU A 266 4.07 -67.48 1.21
CA LEU A 266 4.03 -66.02 1.18
C LEU A 266 3.36 -65.58 -0.12
N GLY A 267 2.29 -64.81 -0.03
CA GLY A 267 1.54 -64.39 -1.22
C GLY A 267 0.69 -63.14 -1.00
N ASP A 268 0.29 -62.51 -2.09
CA ASP A 268 -0.60 -61.35 -2.10
C ASP A 268 -2.05 -61.82 -2.32
N PHE A 269 -2.94 -61.49 -1.39
CA PHE A 269 -4.33 -61.92 -1.37
C PHE A 269 -5.26 -60.71 -1.49
N PRO A 270 -6.09 -60.62 -2.55
CA PRO A 270 -7.04 -59.51 -2.71
C PRO A 270 -8.10 -59.49 -1.60
N PRO A 271 -8.86 -58.40 -1.46
CA PRO A 271 -9.98 -58.36 -0.53
C PRO A 271 -10.96 -59.51 -0.76
N GLY A 272 -11.36 -60.17 0.31
CA GLY A 272 -12.15 -61.39 0.23
C GLY A 272 -11.95 -62.31 1.43
N ALA A 273 -12.62 -63.45 1.36
CA ALA A 273 -12.70 -64.43 2.42
C ALA A 273 -11.90 -65.69 2.04
N TYR A 274 -11.08 -66.18 2.96
CA TYR A 274 -10.17 -67.29 2.71
C TYR A 274 -10.20 -68.33 3.83
N THR A 275 -9.94 -69.59 3.45
CA THR A 275 -9.73 -70.69 4.39
C THR A 275 -8.36 -71.32 4.17
N VAL A 276 -7.66 -71.61 5.25
CA VAL A 276 -6.36 -72.26 5.29
C VAL A 276 -6.55 -73.63 5.93
N THR A 277 -6.42 -74.68 5.15
CA THR A 277 -6.54 -76.08 5.61
C THR A 277 -5.16 -76.63 5.91
N VAL A 278 -5.00 -77.23 7.09
CA VAL A 278 -3.82 -78.01 7.49
C VAL A 278 -4.24 -79.46 7.70
N SER A 279 -3.58 -80.37 6.98
CA SER A 279 -3.80 -81.82 7.01
C SER A 279 -2.47 -82.57 6.99
N GLY A 280 -2.43 -83.84 7.37
CA GLY A 280 -1.23 -84.67 7.20
C GLY A 280 -1.11 -85.25 5.79
N VAL A 281 0.09 -85.23 5.20
CA VAL A 281 0.36 -86.00 3.98
C VAL A 281 0.09 -87.48 4.26
N GLY A 282 -0.63 -88.13 3.34
CA GLY A 282 -1.02 -89.55 3.47
C GLY A 282 -2.05 -89.84 4.57
N ASP A 283 -2.91 -88.87 4.92
CA ASP A 283 -3.92 -89.00 5.99
C ASP A 283 -3.32 -89.28 7.38
N THR A 284 -2.10 -88.78 7.63
CA THR A 284 -1.48 -88.83 8.96
C THR A 284 -2.17 -87.86 9.93
N THR A 285 -2.01 -88.12 11.23
CA THR A 285 -2.60 -87.29 12.30
C THR A 285 -1.54 -86.92 13.32
N GLY A 286 -1.71 -85.79 13.97
CA GLY A 286 -0.75 -85.25 14.94
C GLY A 286 -1.16 -83.86 15.39
N ILE A 287 -0.29 -83.13 16.07
CA ILE A 287 -0.53 -81.75 16.48
C ILE A 287 0.24 -80.82 15.53
N ALA A 288 -0.43 -79.79 15.01
CA ALA A 288 0.20 -78.75 14.21
C ALA A 288 -0.17 -77.36 14.75
N LEU A 289 0.65 -76.37 14.38
CA LEU A 289 0.42 -74.95 14.59
C LEU A 289 0.15 -74.28 13.24
N ALA A 290 -1.07 -73.80 13.02
CA ALA A 290 -1.45 -73.05 11.83
C ALA A 290 -1.35 -71.55 12.10
N GLU A 291 -0.58 -70.81 11.31
CA GLU A 291 -0.32 -69.38 11.53
C GLU A 291 -0.55 -68.54 10.28
N VAL A 292 -1.04 -67.31 10.47
CA VAL A 292 -1.25 -66.31 9.42
C VAL A 292 -0.78 -64.94 9.95
N TYR A 293 0.09 -64.27 9.20
CA TYR A 293 0.59 -62.92 9.50
C TYR A 293 0.38 -61.97 8.32
N ASP A 294 0.03 -60.71 8.58
CA ASP A 294 0.04 -59.62 7.59
C ASP A 294 1.44 -58.96 7.56
N VAL A 295 2.05 -58.89 6.37
CA VAL A 295 3.39 -58.33 6.14
C VAL A 295 3.39 -57.19 5.11
N THR A 296 2.27 -56.49 4.96
CA THR A 296 2.13 -55.39 4.00
C THR A 296 2.95 -54.14 4.41
N PRO A 297 3.78 -53.53 3.55
CA PRO A 297 4.56 -52.31 3.86
C PRO A 297 3.69 -51.07 4.15
N ALA A 298 4.15 -50.15 5.02
CA ALA A 298 3.48 -48.88 5.31
C ALA A 298 3.79 -47.78 4.24
N GLU A 299 2.82 -46.91 3.94
CA GLU A 299 2.96 -45.80 2.97
C GLU A 299 3.87 -44.65 3.47
N PRO A 300 4.60 -43.93 2.60
CA PRO A 300 5.52 -42.86 3.00
C PRO A 300 4.82 -41.53 3.31
N THR A 301 5.29 -40.80 4.34
CA THR A 301 4.82 -39.45 4.68
C THR A 301 5.11 -38.44 3.55
N THR A 302 4.12 -37.62 3.19
CA THR A 302 4.26 -36.52 2.23
C THR A 302 4.06 -35.15 2.89
N VAL A 303 4.68 -34.09 2.36
CA VAL A 303 4.52 -32.72 2.85
C VAL A 303 4.17 -31.79 1.69
N THR A 304 3.13 -30.97 1.85
CA THR A 304 2.73 -29.92 0.91
C THR A 304 2.97 -28.52 1.50
N LEU A 305 3.09 -27.54 0.61
CA LEU A 305 3.32 -26.14 0.92
C LEU A 305 2.27 -25.27 0.23
N SER A 306 1.75 -24.28 0.97
CA SER A 306 0.87 -23.23 0.44
C SER A 306 1.21 -21.88 1.10
N VAL A 307 0.69 -20.80 0.52
CA VAL A 307 0.74 -19.45 1.08
C VAL A 307 -0.67 -18.85 1.08
N ASP A 308 -0.98 -18.03 2.08
CA ASP A 308 -2.30 -17.43 2.29
C ASP A 308 -2.66 -16.38 1.23
N ARG A 309 -1.67 -15.75 0.61
CA ARG A 309 -1.82 -14.70 -0.41
C ARG A 309 -0.65 -14.73 -1.39
N THR A 310 -0.92 -14.39 -2.64
CA THR A 310 0.08 -14.46 -3.74
C THR A 310 0.78 -13.13 -4.02
N SER A 311 0.39 -12.05 -3.35
CA SER A 311 1.03 -10.74 -3.48
C SER A 311 0.93 -9.92 -2.19
N THR A 312 1.94 -9.10 -1.91
CA THR A 312 1.93 -8.05 -0.88
C THR A 312 2.81 -6.88 -1.27
N ASP A 313 2.59 -5.71 -0.68
CA ASP A 313 3.53 -4.60 -0.74
C ASP A 313 4.40 -4.54 0.53
N GLU A 314 5.55 -3.90 0.41
CA GLU A 314 6.51 -3.67 1.50
C GLU A 314 5.96 -2.80 2.64
N GLY A 315 4.95 -1.97 2.35
CA GLY A 315 4.23 -1.21 3.36
C GLY A 315 3.36 -2.07 4.28
N ASN A 316 3.14 -3.34 3.95
CA ASN A 316 2.24 -4.21 4.69
C ASN A 316 2.95 -4.89 5.87
N VAL A 317 2.56 -4.49 7.07
CA VAL A 317 3.06 -5.06 8.33
C VAL A 317 2.41 -6.40 8.72
N THR A 318 1.40 -6.86 7.97
CA THR A 318 0.76 -8.16 8.21
C THR A 318 1.64 -9.27 7.61
N PRO A 319 2.16 -10.22 8.41
CA PRO A 319 3.03 -11.26 7.89
C PRO A 319 2.32 -12.15 6.87
N LEU A 320 3.03 -12.51 5.79
CA LEU A 320 2.68 -13.64 4.91
C LEU A 320 2.76 -14.95 5.70
N GLN A 321 1.82 -15.85 5.46
CA GLN A 321 1.75 -17.13 6.15
C GLN A 321 1.96 -18.29 5.18
N PHE A 322 3.17 -18.84 5.18
CA PHE A 322 3.47 -20.09 4.48
C PHE A 322 3.08 -21.26 5.38
N THR A 323 2.19 -22.12 4.89
CA THR A 323 1.66 -23.28 5.63
C THR A 323 2.22 -24.56 5.05
N PHE A 324 2.85 -25.36 5.91
CA PHE A 324 3.40 -26.67 5.60
C PHE A 324 2.47 -27.72 6.19
N THR A 325 1.97 -28.64 5.37
CA THR A 325 0.98 -29.65 5.77
C THR A 325 1.53 -31.03 5.49
N ARG A 326 1.49 -31.94 6.47
CA ARG A 326 1.88 -33.34 6.28
C ARG A 326 0.67 -34.25 6.12
N ASP A 327 0.88 -35.31 5.34
CA ASP A 327 -0.03 -36.45 5.18
C ASP A 327 0.76 -37.75 5.42
N GLY A 328 0.25 -38.64 6.26
CA GLY A 328 0.98 -39.82 6.78
C GLY A 328 1.06 -39.88 8.31
N ASP A 329 2.09 -40.54 8.85
CA ASP A 329 2.23 -40.74 10.30
C ASP A 329 2.38 -39.41 11.06
N SER A 330 1.46 -39.19 12.01
CA SER A 330 1.42 -38.00 12.83
C SER A 330 1.99 -38.13 14.25
N THR A 331 2.43 -39.32 14.64
CA THR A 331 2.76 -39.64 16.03
C THR A 331 4.07 -39.02 16.51
N ALA A 332 5.05 -38.84 15.62
CA ALA A 332 6.32 -38.17 15.90
C ALA A 332 6.35 -36.73 15.35
N PRO A 333 7.17 -35.83 15.93
CA PRO A 333 7.43 -34.52 15.32
C PRO A 333 8.19 -34.68 13.99
N LEU A 334 7.91 -33.81 13.03
CA LEU A 334 8.53 -33.83 11.70
C LEU A 334 9.26 -32.51 11.43
N THR A 335 10.58 -32.56 11.26
CA THR A 335 11.36 -31.42 10.77
C THR A 335 11.24 -31.36 9.25
N VAL A 336 10.77 -30.22 8.74
CA VAL A 336 10.58 -29.93 7.32
C VAL A 336 11.61 -28.88 6.89
N TYR A 337 12.29 -29.14 5.78
CA TYR A 337 13.32 -28.27 5.21
C TYR A 337 12.79 -27.58 3.95
N TYR A 338 13.18 -26.32 3.76
CA TYR A 338 12.82 -25.53 2.59
C TYR A 338 13.95 -24.56 2.20
N THR A 339 13.96 -24.15 0.95
CA THR A 339 14.84 -23.08 0.44
C THR A 339 14.01 -21.86 0.05
N ALA A 340 14.54 -20.67 0.31
CA ALA A 340 14.02 -19.42 -0.25
C ALA A 340 14.77 -19.08 -1.54
N GLY A 341 14.03 -18.73 -2.59
CA GLY A 341 14.53 -18.21 -3.86
C GLY A 341 13.57 -17.17 -4.42
N GLY A 342 13.69 -16.86 -5.72
CA GLY A 342 13.00 -15.74 -6.36
C GLY A 342 13.97 -14.60 -6.65
N THR A 343 13.46 -13.39 -6.84
CA THR A 343 14.29 -12.19 -7.05
C THR A 343 14.56 -11.43 -5.76
N ALA A 344 13.66 -11.54 -4.77
CA ALA A 344 13.82 -10.91 -3.47
C ALA A 344 14.94 -11.57 -2.64
N THR A 345 15.71 -10.73 -1.99
CA THR A 345 16.87 -10.99 -1.15
C THR A 345 16.47 -11.22 0.32
N ASN A 346 16.83 -12.41 0.82
CA ASN A 346 16.60 -12.81 2.21
C ASN A 346 17.32 -11.88 3.21
N GLY A 347 16.55 -11.24 4.08
CA GLY A 347 17.06 -10.32 5.11
C GLY A 347 17.19 -8.86 4.65
N ALA A 348 17.00 -8.58 3.36
CA ALA A 348 16.87 -7.21 2.83
C ALA A 348 15.39 -6.88 2.64
N ASP A 349 14.68 -7.59 1.77
CA ASP A 349 13.31 -7.25 1.34
C ASP A 349 12.24 -7.97 2.18
N TYR A 350 12.66 -8.97 2.95
CA TYR A 350 11.84 -9.66 3.93
C TYR A 350 12.67 -10.22 5.08
N THR A 351 12.02 -10.49 6.21
CA THR A 351 12.66 -11.03 7.42
C THR A 351 13.44 -12.32 7.15
N SER A 352 14.67 -12.42 7.68
CA SER A 352 15.54 -13.60 7.52
C SER A 352 14.85 -14.91 7.90
N LEU A 353 14.83 -15.86 6.97
CA LEU A 353 14.18 -17.16 7.16
C LEU A 353 15.14 -18.27 7.65
N PRO A 354 14.70 -19.15 8.57
CA PRO A 354 15.54 -20.19 9.18
C PRO A 354 15.85 -21.40 8.27
N GLY A 355 15.17 -21.54 7.12
CA GLY A 355 15.36 -22.66 6.17
C GLY A 355 14.80 -24.02 6.62
N SER A 356 14.23 -24.09 7.83
CA SER A 356 13.52 -25.28 8.32
C SER A 356 12.46 -24.90 9.36
N LEU A 357 11.51 -25.80 9.58
CA LEU A 357 10.52 -25.72 10.66
C LEU A 357 10.18 -27.11 11.21
N VAL A 358 9.51 -27.17 12.36
CA VAL A 358 9.05 -28.43 12.97
C VAL A 358 7.52 -28.44 12.99
N ILE A 359 6.92 -29.49 12.42
CA ILE A 359 5.52 -29.86 12.66
C ILE A 359 5.49 -30.72 13.95
N PRO A 360 4.87 -30.26 15.04
CA PRO A 360 4.87 -31.01 16.31
C PRO A 360 4.18 -32.38 16.21
N ALA A 361 4.50 -33.29 17.14
CA ALA A 361 3.78 -34.56 17.29
C ALA A 361 2.27 -34.31 17.47
N GLY A 362 1.43 -35.09 16.78
CA GLY A 362 -0.02 -34.93 16.75
C GLY A 362 -0.54 -33.78 15.87
N ALA A 363 0.31 -32.86 15.42
CA ALA A 363 -0.08 -31.80 14.49
C ALA A 363 0.04 -32.25 13.03
N THR A 364 -0.83 -31.71 12.16
CA THR A 364 -0.78 -31.95 10.71
C THR A 364 -0.18 -30.79 9.94
N SER A 365 0.02 -29.62 10.56
CA SER A 365 0.60 -28.46 9.91
C SER A 365 1.42 -27.57 10.84
N ALA A 366 2.31 -26.76 10.27
CA ALA A 366 2.99 -25.66 10.92
C ALA A 366 3.26 -24.51 9.92
N THR A 367 3.57 -23.31 10.41
CA THR A 367 3.66 -22.11 9.58
C THR A 367 4.99 -21.39 9.73
N VAL A 368 5.40 -20.72 8.65
CA VAL A 368 6.49 -19.73 8.63
C VAL A 368 5.86 -18.38 8.31
N LEU A 369 6.07 -17.41 9.20
CA LEU A 369 5.63 -16.03 9.01
C LEU A 369 6.75 -15.24 8.34
N VAL A 370 6.42 -14.51 7.29
CA VAL A 370 7.38 -13.67 6.56
C VAL A 370 6.85 -12.25 6.51
N VAL A 371 7.61 -11.29 7.03
CA VAL A 371 7.23 -9.88 7.01
C VAL A 371 8.06 -9.17 5.94
N PRO A 372 7.45 -8.50 4.95
CA PRO A 372 8.15 -7.61 4.04
C PRO A 372 8.87 -6.50 4.80
N VAL A 373 10.03 -6.10 4.32
CA VAL A 373 10.79 -4.98 4.88
C VAL A 373 10.54 -3.78 3.98
N ALA A 374 10.04 -2.68 4.58
CA ALA A 374 9.98 -1.40 3.87
C ALA A 374 11.31 -0.68 4.02
N ASP A 375 11.92 -0.28 2.91
CA ASP A 375 13.11 0.55 2.90
C ASP A 375 12.87 1.88 2.16
N PHE A 376 13.95 2.50 1.67
CA PHE A 376 13.94 3.79 0.98
C PHE A 376 14.37 3.68 -0.47
N GLU A 377 14.64 2.47 -0.96
CA GLU A 377 15.00 2.23 -2.34
C GLU A 377 13.73 2.22 -3.20
N THR A 378 13.91 2.31 -4.51
CA THR A 378 12.81 2.19 -5.47
C THR A 378 13.19 1.08 -6.41
N GLU A 379 12.35 0.05 -6.44
CA GLU A 379 12.69 -1.26 -6.97
C GLU A 379 11.56 -1.77 -7.89
N PRO A 380 11.85 -2.67 -8.84
CA PRO A 380 10.78 -3.37 -9.53
C PRO A 380 10.10 -4.38 -8.60
N ASP A 381 8.84 -4.74 -8.88
CA ASP A 381 8.17 -5.85 -8.18
C ASP A 381 9.02 -7.12 -8.18
N GLU A 382 9.21 -7.69 -6.99
CA GLU A 382 10.06 -8.84 -6.76
C GLU A 382 9.27 -10.10 -6.40
N THR A 383 9.93 -11.24 -6.32
CA THR A 383 9.31 -12.52 -5.95
C THR A 383 10.05 -13.22 -4.82
N LEU A 384 9.29 -13.74 -3.86
CA LEU A 384 9.73 -14.71 -2.87
C LEU A 384 9.11 -16.07 -3.19
N GLN A 385 9.94 -17.07 -3.42
CA GLN A 385 9.52 -18.46 -3.62
C GLN A 385 10.11 -19.37 -2.54
N LEU A 386 9.26 -20.01 -1.75
CA LEU A 386 9.66 -21.11 -0.87
C LEU A 386 9.49 -22.44 -1.58
N SER A 387 10.51 -23.30 -1.52
CA SER A 387 10.52 -24.63 -2.13
C SER A 387 10.87 -25.71 -1.10
N LEU A 388 10.02 -26.74 -0.98
CA LEU A 388 10.28 -27.90 -0.13
C LEU A 388 11.49 -28.68 -0.60
N GLN A 389 12.35 -29.07 0.34
CA GLN A 389 13.47 -29.96 0.08
C GLN A 389 13.08 -31.40 0.47
N PRO A 390 13.43 -32.42 -0.34
CA PRO A 390 13.22 -33.81 0.04
C PRO A 390 14.11 -34.23 1.22
N ALA A 391 13.61 -35.11 2.09
CA ALA A 391 14.35 -35.64 3.23
C ALA A 391 14.08 -37.15 3.41
N ALA A 392 14.89 -37.84 4.22
CA ALA A 392 14.66 -39.26 4.49
C ALA A 392 13.34 -39.54 5.23
N SER A 393 12.81 -38.54 5.95
CA SER A 393 11.61 -38.63 6.78
C SER A 393 10.30 -38.28 6.06
N TYR A 394 10.36 -37.67 4.86
CA TYR A 394 9.19 -37.33 4.07
C TYR A 394 9.54 -37.06 2.60
N SER A 395 8.56 -37.16 1.72
CA SER A 395 8.67 -36.71 0.32
C SER A 395 7.84 -35.45 0.07
N PRO A 396 8.29 -34.50 -0.79
CA PRO A 396 7.46 -33.38 -1.20
C PRO A 396 6.21 -33.87 -1.96
N GLY A 397 5.05 -33.34 -1.61
CA GLY A 397 3.76 -33.64 -2.24
C GLY A 397 3.50 -32.82 -3.50
N ALA A 398 2.25 -32.84 -4.00
CA ALA A 398 1.88 -32.20 -5.27
C ALA A 398 2.14 -30.68 -5.32
N THR A 399 1.97 -29.98 -4.20
CA THR A 399 2.37 -28.57 -4.06
C THR A 399 3.65 -28.48 -3.24
N SER A 400 4.79 -28.41 -3.92
CA SER A 400 6.11 -28.34 -3.29
C SER A 400 6.73 -26.95 -3.30
N THR A 401 6.08 -25.97 -3.92
CA THR A 401 6.54 -24.58 -4.05
C THR A 401 5.40 -23.61 -3.82
N ALA A 402 5.67 -22.49 -3.14
CA ALA A 402 4.74 -21.37 -3.02
C ALA A 402 5.49 -20.07 -3.36
N THR A 403 4.88 -19.23 -4.21
CA THR A 403 5.48 -17.98 -4.69
C THR A 403 4.58 -16.80 -4.32
N VAL A 404 5.20 -15.72 -3.86
CA VAL A 404 4.56 -14.44 -3.55
C VAL A 404 5.28 -13.34 -4.31
N THR A 405 4.53 -12.40 -4.88
CA THR A 405 5.08 -11.15 -5.41
C THR A 405 5.15 -10.11 -4.28
N LEU A 406 6.33 -9.53 -4.07
CA LEU A 406 6.56 -8.39 -3.20
C LEU A 406 6.56 -7.14 -4.10
N ALA A 407 5.51 -6.33 -4.03
CA ALA A 407 5.41 -5.10 -4.79
C ALA A 407 6.17 -3.99 -4.04
N ASP A 408 7.01 -3.26 -4.79
CA ASP A 408 7.70 -2.08 -4.25
C ASP A 408 6.66 -1.04 -3.83
N ARG A 409 6.98 -0.34 -2.75
CA ARG A 409 6.24 0.84 -2.34
C ARG A 409 7.22 1.95 -1.98
N PRO A 410 7.52 2.86 -2.92
CA PRO A 410 8.53 3.88 -2.68
C PRO A 410 8.15 4.77 -1.50
N PRO A 411 9.14 5.32 -0.78
CA PRO A 411 8.89 6.14 0.38
C PRO A 411 8.13 7.41 0.02
N SER A 412 7.34 7.92 0.98
CA SER A 412 6.67 9.21 0.81
C SER A 412 7.68 10.35 0.99
N LEU A 413 7.80 11.20 -0.02
CA LEU A 413 8.71 12.34 -0.05
C LEU A 413 8.09 13.58 0.62
N PHE A 414 8.88 14.23 1.47
CA PHE A 414 8.60 15.53 2.05
C PHE A 414 9.79 16.45 1.83
N VAL A 415 9.53 17.70 1.43
CA VAL A 415 10.56 18.70 1.15
C VAL A 415 10.33 19.93 2.03
N ALA A 416 11.42 20.51 2.52
CA ALA A 416 11.42 21.76 3.26
C ALA A 416 12.42 22.73 2.63
N ASP A 417 11.92 23.87 2.14
CA ASP A 417 12.77 25.00 1.78
C ASP A 417 13.15 25.77 3.05
N LEU A 418 14.45 25.87 3.34
CA LEU A 418 14.99 26.49 4.53
C LEU A 418 15.33 27.94 4.26
N ARG A 419 14.81 28.83 5.11
CA ARG A 419 15.02 30.27 4.99
C ARG A 419 15.27 30.90 6.34
N ALA A 420 15.88 32.07 6.31
CA ALA A 420 16.00 32.96 7.45
C ALA A 420 14.66 33.09 8.19
N GLY A 421 14.67 32.87 9.51
CA GLY A 421 13.48 33.10 10.34
C GLY A 421 13.13 34.59 10.42
N ASP A 422 11.91 34.92 10.87
CA ASP A 422 11.38 36.30 10.92
C ASP A 422 12.24 37.31 11.73
N SER A 423 13.21 36.84 12.50
CA SER A 423 14.14 37.65 13.29
C SER A 423 15.59 37.64 12.79
N SER A 424 15.93 36.88 11.75
CA SER A 424 17.28 36.85 11.17
C SER A 424 17.33 37.62 9.85
N THR A 425 18.25 38.59 9.74
CA THR A 425 18.60 39.24 8.47
C THR A 425 19.61 38.39 7.67
N SER A 426 19.61 37.07 7.89
CA SER A 426 20.57 36.17 7.28
C SER A 426 20.26 35.95 5.81
N ILE A 427 21.31 35.81 5.00
CA ILE A 427 21.23 35.37 3.60
C ILE A 427 21.27 33.84 3.47
N ALA A 428 21.36 33.13 4.61
CA ALA A 428 21.40 31.68 4.64
C ALA A 428 20.14 31.07 4.02
N SER A 429 20.35 30.02 3.25
CA SER A 429 19.27 29.27 2.60
C SER A 429 19.67 27.81 2.47
N GLY A 430 18.68 26.94 2.32
CA GLY A 430 18.92 25.53 2.13
C GLY A 430 17.66 24.75 1.76
N THR A 431 17.81 23.44 1.65
CA THR A 431 16.72 22.51 1.43
C THR A 431 16.95 21.30 2.33
N ALA A 432 15.89 20.80 2.94
CA ALA A 432 15.88 19.51 3.59
C ALA A 432 14.88 18.58 2.92
N THR A 433 15.21 17.29 2.85
CA THR A 433 14.32 16.24 2.35
C THR A 433 14.10 15.21 3.43
N LEU A 434 12.87 14.72 3.56
CA LEU A 434 12.50 13.64 4.46
C LEU A 434 11.78 12.57 3.64
N LEU A 435 12.28 11.34 3.69
CA LEU A 435 11.63 10.16 3.15
C LEU A 435 10.99 9.39 4.30
N LEU A 436 9.71 9.05 4.19
CA LEU A 436 8.98 8.21 5.13
C LEU A 436 8.81 6.82 4.54
N SER A 437 9.28 5.78 5.24
CA SER A 437 9.16 4.39 4.79
C SER A 437 7.70 4.00 4.56
N ALA A 438 7.44 3.05 3.66
CA ALA A 438 6.08 2.65 3.28
C ALA A 438 5.21 2.20 4.46
N ASN A 439 5.82 1.53 5.44
CA ASN A 439 5.18 1.09 6.69
C ASN A 439 5.10 2.18 7.78
N ALA A 440 5.55 3.40 7.48
CA ALA A 440 5.57 4.57 8.37
C ALA A 440 6.28 4.34 9.72
N SER A 441 7.33 3.51 9.73
CA SER A 441 8.10 3.20 10.96
C SER A 441 9.43 3.95 11.05
N THR A 442 9.99 4.38 9.92
CA THR A 442 11.28 5.09 9.86
C THR A 442 11.21 6.28 8.92
N ILE A 443 12.05 7.28 9.20
CA ILE A 443 12.31 8.39 8.28
C ILE A 443 13.81 8.50 7.99
N SER A 444 14.15 8.97 6.80
CA SER A 444 15.50 9.37 6.41
C SER A 444 15.49 10.85 6.07
N VAL A 445 16.35 11.66 6.72
CA VAL A 445 16.44 13.11 6.49
C VAL A 445 17.78 13.49 5.89
N SER A 446 17.73 14.27 4.81
CA SER A 446 18.89 14.96 4.24
C SER A 446 18.75 16.47 4.41
N LEU A 447 19.88 17.17 4.47
CA LEU A 447 19.97 18.60 4.71
C LEU A 447 21.12 19.19 3.90
N SER A 448 20.82 20.19 3.08
CA SER A 448 21.81 21.00 2.40
C SER A 448 21.54 22.48 2.66
N PHE A 449 22.56 23.26 2.98
CA PHE A 449 22.43 24.70 3.19
C PHE A 449 23.74 25.45 2.93
N ALA A 450 23.64 26.75 2.69
CA ALA A 450 24.78 27.64 2.54
C ALA A 450 24.49 29.01 3.18
N GLY A 451 25.55 29.80 3.38
CA GLY A 451 25.42 31.21 3.77
C GLY A 451 25.11 31.46 5.24
N LEU A 452 25.33 30.49 6.15
CA LEU A 452 25.23 30.72 7.59
C LEU A 452 26.13 31.88 8.03
N SER A 453 25.58 32.78 8.84
CA SER A 453 26.20 34.00 9.33
C SER A 453 27.25 33.76 10.43
N SER A 454 27.17 32.62 11.10
CA SER A 454 28.07 32.20 12.18
C SER A 454 28.09 30.67 12.28
N PRO A 455 29.04 30.06 13.01
CA PRO A 455 29.13 28.61 13.13
C PRO A 455 27.82 27.96 13.61
N GLU A 456 27.47 26.83 13.00
CA GLU A 456 26.34 26.01 13.43
C GLU A 456 26.59 25.44 14.83
N THR A 457 25.58 25.51 15.68
CA THR A 457 25.61 24.97 17.05
C THR A 457 24.79 23.69 17.18
N VAL A 458 23.63 23.62 16.53
CA VAL A 458 22.76 22.44 16.53
C VAL A 458 21.71 22.53 15.42
N THR A 459 21.38 21.38 14.84
CA THR A 459 20.22 21.25 13.96
C THR A 459 19.21 20.25 14.51
N TYR A 460 17.95 20.69 14.59
CA TYR A 460 16.84 19.86 15.06
C TYR A 460 15.87 19.54 13.93
N VAL A 461 15.29 18.34 13.99
CA VAL A 461 13.95 18.08 13.45
C VAL A 461 12.96 18.17 14.61
N ARG A 462 11.93 18.99 14.43
CA ARG A 462 10.95 19.34 15.46
C ARG A 462 9.52 19.19 14.98
N LEU A 463 8.61 19.01 15.94
CA LEU A 463 7.17 19.00 15.72
C LEU A 463 6.58 20.32 16.23
N GLY A 464 5.95 21.08 15.35
CA GLY A 464 5.26 22.30 15.68
C GLY A 464 4.68 23.00 14.46
N ASP A 465 3.67 23.84 14.72
CA ASP A 465 3.07 24.65 13.67
C ASP A 465 4.08 25.70 13.16
N PRO A 466 3.94 26.19 11.93
CA PRO A 466 4.80 27.25 11.38
C PRO A 466 4.94 28.42 12.36
N GLY A 467 6.19 28.84 12.61
CA GLY A 467 6.51 29.94 13.54
C GLY A 467 6.60 29.58 15.02
N THR A 468 6.37 28.31 15.41
CA THR A 468 6.53 27.86 16.80
C THR A 468 7.88 27.15 17.04
N ILE A 469 8.38 27.18 18.30
CA ILE A 469 9.64 26.51 18.69
C ILE A 469 9.52 24.97 18.62
N GLY A 470 8.32 24.42 18.79
CA GLY A 470 8.00 22.99 18.66
C GLY A 470 8.69 22.05 19.68
N GLU A 471 8.22 20.81 19.71
CA GLU A 471 8.81 19.69 20.47
C GLU A 471 9.99 19.09 19.69
N GLU A 472 11.08 18.71 20.37
CA GLU A 472 12.24 18.07 19.74
C GLU A 472 11.91 16.61 19.39
N LEU A 473 12.13 16.21 18.13
CA LEU A 473 11.97 14.82 17.70
C LEU A 473 13.33 14.10 17.71
N PHE A 474 14.31 14.64 16.99
CA PHE A 474 15.69 14.17 16.97
C PHE A 474 16.63 15.25 16.41
N ARG A 475 17.95 15.04 16.59
CA ARG A 475 19.00 15.95 16.14
C ARG A 475 19.70 15.42 14.90
N LEU A 476 20.03 16.32 13.99
CA LEU A 476 20.87 16.01 12.83
C LEU A 476 22.35 16.26 13.17
N PRO A 477 23.28 15.57 12.47
CA PRO A 477 24.70 15.93 12.51
C PRO A 477 24.93 17.39 12.10
N ILE A 478 25.97 18.02 12.66
CA ILE A 478 26.40 19.38 12.26
C ILE A 478 26.92 19.34 10.83
N GLY A 479 26.53 20.31 10.01
CA GLY A 479 26.91 20.49 8.63
C GLY A 479 25.87 19.97 7.63
N GLN A 480 26.32 19.70 6.41
CA GLN A 480 25.49 19.05 5.39
C GLN A 480 25.20 17.60 5.83
N VAL A 481 24.00 17.12 5.56
CA VAL A 481 23.56 15.77 5.92
C VAL A 481 23.08 15.05 4.68
N ASP A 482 23.76 13.98 4.29
CA ASP A 482 23.34 13.17 3.14
C ASP A 482 22.13 12.28 3.49
N SER A 483 22.17 11.65 4.66
CA SER A 483 21.09 10.85 5.23
C SER A 483 21.30 10.67 6.74
N ALA A 484 20.26 10.98 7.51
CA ALA A 484 20.14 10.66 8.92
C ALA A 484 18.81 9.93 9.17
N THR A 485 18.89 8.68 9.60
CA THR A 485 17.71 7.83 9.84
C THR A 485 17.21 7.96 11.27
N TRP A 486 15.89 8.02 11.43
CA TRP A 486 15.22 7.99 12.72
C TRP A 486 14.07 6.98 12.71
N THR A 487 14.07 6.07 13.68
CA THR A 487 12.92 5.21 13.97
C THR A 487 11.87 6.02 14.70
N ILE A 488 10.68 6.10 14.11
CA ILE A 488 9.55 6.83 14.68
C ILE A 488 9.15 6.16 15.99
N LYS A 489 8.96 6.98 17.02
CA LYS A 489 8.55 6.55 18.36
C LYS A 489 7.60 7.58 18.95
N ALA A 490 6.89 7.21 20.02
CA ALA A 490 6.08 8.15 20.79
C ALA A 490 6.95 9.30 21.32
N VAL A 491 6.42 10.53 21.29
CA VAL A 491 7.12 11.74 21.76
C VAL A 491 6.19 12.56 22.66
N GLY A 492 6.65 12.92 23.84
CA GLY A 492 5.82 13.61 24.83
C GLY A 492 4.56 12.80 25.16
N THR A 493 3.39 13.38 24.87
CA THR A 493 2.08 12.73 25.03
C THR A 493 1.51 12.11 23.74
N LEU A 494 2.21 12.23 22.62
CA LEU A 494 1.74 11.74 21.32
C LEU A 494 2.10 10.26 21.14
N ALA A 495 1.11 9.45 20.75
CA ALA A 495 1.36 8.07 20.33
C ALA A 495 2.08 8.03 18.98
N LEU A 496 2.60 6.85 18.58
CA LEU A 496 3.29 6.66 17.29
C LEU A 496 2.44 7.17 16.12
N ASP A 497 1.18 6.76 16.06
CA ASP A 497 0.26 7.12 14.97
C ASP A 497 0.00 8.63 14.91
N ASP A 498 -0.04 9.30 16.08
CA ASP A 498 -0.20 10.75 16.15
C ASP A 498 1.04 11.50 15.64
N VAL A 499 2.23 10.94 15.86
CA VAL A 499 3.49 11.50 15.34
C VAL A 499 3.53 11.40 13.81
N VAL A 500 3.12 10.26 13.25
CA VAL A 500 3.00 10.08 11.78
C VAL A 500 1.91 11.01 11.21
N ALA A 501 0.77 11.13 11.89
CA ALA A 501 -0.29 12.05 11.49
C ALA A 501 0.20 13.51 11.51
N ALA A 502 1.01 13.90 12.50
CA ALA A 502 1.60 15.23 12.58
C ALA A 502 2.59 15.52 11.44
N LEU A 503 3.39 14.53 11.01
CA LEU A 503 4.23 14.65 9.81
C LEU A 503 3.38 14.92 8.56
N ARG A 504 2.34 14.09 8.33
CA ARG A 504 1.43 14.24 7.18
C ARG A 504 0.67 15.57 7.23
N ALA A 505 0.32 16.05 8.42
CA ALA A 505 -0.31 17.35 8.62
C ALA A 505 0.65 18.55 8.45
N GLY A 506 1.89 18.33 7.98
CA GLY A 506 2.87 19.37 7.70
C GLY A 506 3.44 20.02 8.97
N ARG A 507 3.46 19.30 10.11
CA ARG A 507 3.91 19.85 11.40
C ARG A 507 5.36 19.53 11.74
N PHE A 508 6.08 18.80 10.89
CA PHE A 508 7.51 18.58 11.05
C PHE A 508 8.30 19.73 10.40
N PHE A 509 9.38 20.15 11.03
CA PHE A 509 10.28 21.16 10.46
C PHE A 509 11.73 20.94 10.86
N VAL A 510 12.65 21.42 10.02
CA VAL A 510 14.07 21.53 10.34
C VAL A 510 14.36 22.94 10.87
N ASN A 511 15.20 23.04 11.90
CA ASN A 511 15.67 24.29 12.46
C ASN A 511 17.19 24.22 12.69
N VAL A 512 17.95 25.00 11.92
CA VAL A 512 19.42 25.09 12.01
C VAL A 512 19.76 26.29 12.88
N GLN A 513 20.44 26.06 14.00
CA GLN A 513 20.83 27.10 14.96
C GLN A 513 22.32 27.40 14.81
N THR A 514 22.68 28.67 14.98
CA THR A 514 24.05 29.15 14.93
C THR A 514 24.37 29.98 16.18
N GLU A 515 25.64 30.31 16.41
CA GLU A 515 26.05 31.12 17.55
C GLU A 515 25.34 32.49 17.60
N ALA A 516 25.14 33.12 16.44
CA ALA A 516 24.43 34.40 16.31
C ALA A 516 22.90 34.26 16.45
N PHE A 517 22.35 33.08 16.12
CA PHE A 517 20.92 32.81 16.10
C PHE A 517 20.58 31.53 16.87
N PRO A 518 20.63 31.55 18.21
CA PRO A 518 20.43 30.37 19.06
C PRO A 518 18.99 29.84 19.06
N THR A 519 18.03 30.57 18.51
CA THR A 519 16.65 30.10 18.30
C THR A 519 16.42 29.49 16.92
N GLY A 520 17.37 29.63 16.01
CA GLY A 520 17.27 29.22 14.60
C GLY A 520 17.71 30.34 13.67
N GLU A 521 18.76 30.10 12.87
CA GLU A 521 19.13 30.98 11.78
C GLU A 521 18.25 30.73 10.56
N ILE A 522 18.13 29.46 10.15
CA ILE A 522 17.25 29.01 9.05
C ILE A 522 16.31 27.90 9.49
N ARG A 523 15.08 27.93 8.95
CA ARG A 523 14.00 26.99 9.27
C ARG A 523 13.20 26.67 8.01
N GLY A 524 12.65 25.46 7.92
CA GLY A 524 11.67 25.11 6.90
C GLY A 524 10.78 23.94 7.31
N GLN A 525 9.50 24.03 6.93
CA GLN A 525 8.49 23.03 7.23
C GLN A 525 8.52 21.92 6.18
N PHE A 526 8.45 20.65 6.60
CA PHE A 526 8.35 19.52 5.69
C PHE A 526 6.94 19.43 5.11
N ILE A 527 6.86 19.52 3.78
CA ILE A 527 5.63 19.44 3.01
C ILE A 527 5.69 18.23 2.10
N GLN A 528 4.63 17.42 2.11
CA GLN A 528 4.53 16.27 1.21
C GLN A 528 4.64 16.74 -0.24
N SER A 529 5.54 16.11 -0.98
CA SER A 529 5.89 16.49 -2.34
C SER A 529 5.91 15.27 -3.24
N ASN A 530 5.57 15.46 -4.51
CA ASN A 530 5.60 14.41 -5.52
C ASN A 530 6.83 14.57 -6.41
N GLY A 531 7.47 13.46 -6.74
CA GLY A 531 8.60 13.42 -7.66
C GLY A 531 8.80 12.04 -8.26
N SER A 532 9.63 11.98 -9.29
CA SER A 532 10.00 10.74 -9.98
C SER A 532 11.44 10.79 -10.47
N GLN A 533 12.10 9.63 -10.54
CA GLN A 533 13.42 9.52 -11.16
C GLN A 533 13.33 9.61 -12.68
N THR A 534 12.32 8.94 -13.27
CA THR A 534 12.05 8.94 -14.71
C THR A 534 10.73 9.63 -15.02
N PHE A 535 10.71 10.46 -16.05
CA PHE A 535 9.49 11.11 -16.51
C PHE A 535 8.63 10.16 -17.34
N THR A 536 7.34 10.09 -16.99
CA THR A 536 6.30 9.47 -17.80
C THR A 536 5.27 10.54 -18.16
N ALA A 537 5.04 10.75 -19.46
CA ALA A 537 4.08 11.74 -19.90
C ALA A 537 2.66 11.39 -19.40
N PRO A 538 1.94 12.34 -18.77
CA PRO A 538 0.55 12.13 -18.39
C PRO A 538 -0.33 11.86 -19.62
N SER A 539 -1.37 11.05 -19.46
CA SER A 539 -2.35 10.78 -20.51
C SER A 539 -3.16 12.03 -20.86
N ASP A 540 -3.61 12.13 -22.13
CA ASP A 540 -4.51 13.20 -22.55
C ASP A 540 -5.83 13.19 -21.75
N PRO A 541 -6.36 14.37 -21.38
CA PRO A 541 -7.63 14.46 -20.69
C PRO A 541 -8.80 14.15 -21.64
N PRO A 542 -10.00 13.88 -21.10
CA PRO A 542 -11.23 13.85 -21.90
C PRO A 542 -11.45 15.17 -22.66
N ALA A 543 -12.18 15.12 -23.78
CA ALA A 543 -12.56 16.33 -24.51
C ALA A 543 -13.59 17.17 -23.74
N VAL A 544 -13.48 18.50 -23.80
CA VAL A 544 -14.46 19.46 -23.26
C VAL A 544 -15.07 20.27 -24.41
N ASP A 545 -16.40 20.46 -24.38
CA ASP A 545 -17.09 21.32 -25.33
C ASP A 545 -16.80 22.80 -25.03
N LEU A 546 -16.06 23.45 -25.93
CA LEU A 546 -15.75 24.88 -25.86
C LEU A 546 -16.62 25.74 -26.80
N ALA A 547 -17.53 25.13 -27.56
CA ALA A 547 -18.40 25.83 -28.50
C ALA A 547 -19.72 26.26 -27.84
N SER A 548 -20.29 25.43 -26.98
CA SER A 548 -21.58 25.69 -26.32
C SER A 548 -21.40 26.38 -24.97
N ILE A 549 -21.16 27.70 -24.98
CA ILE A 549 -20.89 28.47 -23.75
C ILE A 549 -22.19 28.77 -22.99
N THR A 550 -22.36 28.19 -21.80
CA THR A 550 -23.45 28.56 -20.87
C THR A 550 -23.13 29.83 -20.07
N ASP A 551 -24.11 30.40 -19.36
CA ASP A 551 -23.86 31.53 -18.46
C ASP A 551 -22.85 31.17 -17.37
N THR A 552 -22.94 29.95 -16.82
CA THR A 552 -22.01 29.42 -15.82
C THR A 552 -20.60 29.30 -16.40
N ASP A 553 -20.44 28.76 -17.62
CA ASP A 553 -19.12 28.63 -18.25
C ASP A 553 -18.47 29.99 -18.52
N ALA A 554 -19.27 30.95 -18.98
CA ALA A 554 -18.83 32.32 -19.20
C ALA A 554 -18.42 33.01 -17.90
N ALA A 555 -19.24 32.93 -16.85
CA ALA A 555 -18.94 33.54 -15.56
C ALA A 555 -17.69 32.94 -14.90
N ARG A 556 -17.54 31.61 -14.92
CA ARG A 556 -16.34 30.93 -14.41
C ARG A 556 -15.10 31.32 -15.22
N PHE A 557 -15.18 31.40 -16.54
CA PHE A 557 -14.07 31.87 -17.38
C PHE A 557 -13.67 33.30 -17.01
N LEU A 558 -14.64 34.22 -16.96
CA LEU A 558 -14.39 35.64 -16.71
C LEU A 558 -13.91 35.92 -15.28
N THR A 559 -14.27 35.09 -14.30
CA THR A 559 -13.74 35.17 -12.93
C THR A 559 -12.25 34.89 -12.90
N GLN A 560 -11.78 33.93 -13.71
CA GLN A 560 -10.36 33.56 -13.82
C GLN A 560 -9.58 34.53 -14.73
N ALA A 561 -10.23 35.07 -15.75
CA ALA A 561 -9.62 35.88 -16.80
C ALA A 561 -9.65 37.41 -16.56
N THR A 562 -10.43 37.90 -15.59
CA THR A 562 -10.61 39.34 -15.33
C THR A 562 -10.55 39.66 -13.83
N PHE A 563 -10.74 40.92 -13.45
CA PHE A 563 -10.87 41.33 -12.04
C PHE A 563 -12.29 41.14 -11.47
N GLY A 564 -13.23 40.63 -12.26
CA GLY A 564 -14.63 40.48 -11.87
C GLY A 564 -15.58 40.42 -13.06
N VAL A 565 -16.68 39.69 -12.89
CA VAL A 565 -17.63 39.43 -13.98
C VAL A 565 -18.73 40.47 -14.02
N THR A 566 -19.01 41.07 -15.18
CA THR A 566 -20.23 41.85 -15.40
C THR A 566 -21.25 41.05 -16.21
N ALA A 567 -22.54 41.38 -16.08
CA ALA A 567 -23.58 40.73 -16.88
C ALA A 567 -23.38 40.95 -18.40
N ASP A 568 -22.81 42.09 -18.78
CA ASP A 568 -22.52 42.41 -20.18
C ASP A 568 -21.34 41.58 -20.69
N ASP A 569 -20.32 41.33 -19.86
CA ASP A 569 -19.20 40.45 -20.21
C ASP A 569 -19.67 39.01 -20.49
N ILE A 570 -20.60 38.49 -19.68
CA ILE A 570 -21.18 37.15 -19.89
C ILE A 570 -21.89 37.09 -21.25
N ALA A 571 -22.78 38.05 -21.53
CA ALA A 571 -23.52 38.11 -22.78
C ALA A 571 -22.60 38.23 -23.99
N ASN A 572 -21.60 39.11 -23.92
CA ASN A 572 -20.62 39.34 -24.98
C ASN A 572 -19.78 38.08 -25.25
N LEU A 573 -19.29 37.41 -24.20
CA LEU A 573 -18.48 36.20 -24.34
C LEU A 573 -19.28 35.07 -25.00
N LYS A 574 -20.53 34.84 -24.57
CA LYS A 574 -21.42 33.84 -25.18
C LYS A 574 -21.70 34.12 -26.65
N GLN A 575 -21.87 35.39 -27.01
CA GLN A 575 -22.18 35.79 -28.38
C GLN A 575 -20.99 35.58 -29.33
N GLN A 576 -19.76 35.88 -28.89
CA GLN A 576 -18.58 35.87 -29.77
C GLN A 576 -17.70 34.61 -29.63
N GLY A 577 -17.80 33.88 -28.53
CA GLY A 577 -16.96 32.72 -28.22
C GLY A 577 -15.57 33.08 -27.67
N TYR A 578 -14.88 32.08 -27.09
CA TYR A 578 -13.57 32.28 -26.45
C TYR A 578 -12.51 32.84 -27.41
N ALA A 579 -12.42 32.32 -28.63
CA ALA A 579 -11.38 32.72 -29.58
C ALA A 579 -11.49 34.20 -29.98
N ALA A 580 -12.69 34.69 -30.29
CA ALA A 580 -12.92 36.09 -30.62
C ALA A 580 -12.73 36.99 -29.39
N TRP A 581 -13.13 36.53 -28.20
CA TRP A 581 -12.89 37.26 -26.96
C TRP A 581 -11.38 37.47 -26.68
N PHE A 582 -10.57 36.42 -26.84
CA PHE A 582 -9.10 36.54 -26.71
C PHE A 582 -8.53 37.51 -27.73
N ALA A 583 -8.93 37.40 -29.00
CA ALA A 583 -8.47 38.31 -30.04
C ALA A 583 -8.83 39.78 -29.71
N ALA A 584 -10.04 40.02 -29.21
CA ALA A 584 -10.49 41.35 -28.79
C ALA A 584 -9.67 41.88 -27.60
N GLN A 585 -9.34 41.04 -26.61
CA GLN A 585 -8.50 41.42 -25.46
C GLN A 585 -7.04 41.68 -25.85
N LEU A 586 -6.47 40.88 -26.75
CA LEU A 586 -5.12 41.07 -27.28
C LEU A 586 -4.98 42.39 -28.06
N ALA A 587 -6.03 42.78 -28.77
CA ALA A 587 -6.08 44.02 -29.54
C ALA A 587 -6.30 45.29 -28.67
N GLN A 588 -6.68 45.14 -27.39
CA GLN A 588 -6.84 46.32 -26.52
C GLN A 588 -5.47 46.96 -26.24
N PRO A 589 -5.35 48.29 -26.39
CA PRO A 589 -4.20 49.02 -25.88
C PRO A 589 -4.04 48.81 -24.37
N ALA A 590 -2.81 48.68 -23.90
CA ALA A 590 -2.54 48.56 -22.48
C ALA A 590 -2.96 49.84 -21.74
N SER A 591 -3.77 49.70 -20.69
CA SER A 591 -4.02 50.77 -19.74
C SER A 591 -2.74 51.09 -18.97
N ASN A 592 -2.36 52.37 -18.92
CA ASN A 592 -1.10 52.82 -18.34
C ASN A 592 -1.30 53.42 -16.93
N HIS A 593 -0.80 52.72 -15.91
CA HIS A 593 -0.83 53.08 -14.49
C HIS A 593 -0.11 54.40 -14.23
N ARG A 594 1.08 54.63 -14.81
CA ARG A 594 1.83 55.88 -14.58
C ARG A 594 1.09 57.10 -15.13
N ALA A 595 0.61 57.04 -16.37
CA ALA A 595 -0.16 58.10 -16.99
C ALA A 595 -1.44 58.38 -16.20
N LYS A 596 -2.09 57.32 -15.70
CA LYS A 596 -3.30 57.45 -14.89
C LYS A 596 -3.03 58.10 -13.54
N LEU A 597 -1.93 57.72 -12.88
CA LEU A 597 -1.45 58.33 -11.64
C LEU A 597 -1.12 59.82 -11.85
N LEU A 598 -0.45 60.18 -12.93
CA LEU A 598 -0.10 61.58 -13.24
C LEU A 598 -1.35 62.41 -13.54
N ALA A 599 -2.29 61.87 -14.32
CA ALA A 599 -3.58 62.50 -14.57
C ALA A 599 -4.35 62.74 -13.27
N ASP A 600 -4.36 61.75 -12.37
CA ASP A 600 -5.01 61.84 -11.07
C ASP A 600 -4.37 62.92 -10.18
N PHE A 601 -3.03 62.97 -10.12
CA PHE A 601 -2.29 63.98 -9.35
C PHE A 601 -2.49 65.39 -9.88
N ASN A 602 -2.50 65.57 -11.20
CA ASN A 602 -2.70 66.89 -11.82
C ASN A 602 -4.10 67.45 -11.53
N LEU A 603 -5.12 66.58 -11.45
CA LEU A 603 -6.48 66.98 -11.11
C LEU A 603 -6.69 67.12 -9.60
N ASN A 604 -6.01 66.29 -8.80
CA ASN A 604 -6.24 66.17 -7.37
C ASN A 604 -4.93 66.10 -6.57
N PRO A 605 -4.15 67.19 -6.47
CA PRO A 605 -2.78 67.15 -5.92
C PRO A 605 -2.69 66.82 -4.41
N ASN A 606 -3.83 66.83 -3.70
CA ASN A 606 -3.90 66.50 -2.29
C ASN A 606 -3.49 65.04 -2.02
N GLY A 607 -2.66 64.84 -0.99
CA GLY A 607 -2.04 63.54 -0.71
C GLY A 607 -0.80 63.24 -1.57
N GLY A 608 -0.35 64.21 -2.36
CA GLY A 608 0.94 64.16 -3.04
C GLY A 608 2.11 64.41 -2.09
N GLN A 609 3.31 64.07 -2.54
CA GLN A 609 4.53 64.30 -1.77
C GLN A 609 4.87 65.79 -1.75
N GLN A 610 5.02 66.34 -0.54
CA GLN A 610 5.21 67.76 -0.33
C GLN A 610 6.65 68.20 -0.63
N SER A 611 6.79 69.39 -1.20
CA SER A 611 8.05 70.13 -1.22
C SER A 611 8.32 70.79 0.13
N VAL A 612 9.50 71.38 0.28
CA VAL A 612 9.90 72.20 1.46
C VAL A 612 8.93 73.35 1.77
N ASN A 613 8.15 73.80 0.77
CA ASN A 613 7.16 74.88 0.91
C ASN A 613 5.73 74.36 1.17
N GLY A 614 5.55 73.06 1.43
CA GLY A 614 4.25 72.44 1.71
C GLY A 614 3.36 72.18 0.49
N THR A 615 3.75 72.65 -0.71
CA THR A 615 3.03 72.35 -1.95
C THR A 615 3.38 70.95 -2.47
N PRO A 616 2.40 70.07 -2.77
CA PRO A 616 2.65 68.81 -3.44
C PRO A 616 3.30 69.04 -4.80
N THR A 617 4.44 68.40 -5.04
CA THR A 617 5.19 68.51 -6.31
C THR A 617 5.33 67.20 -7.06
N ARG A 618 5.02 66.08 -6.38
CA ARG A 618 5.08 64.73 -6.93
C ARG A 618 3.87 63.92 -6.47
N PRO A 619 3.42 62.93 -7.27
CA PRO A 619 2.34 62.03 -6.91
C PRO A 619 2.69 61.21 -5.66
N GLY A 620 1.70 61.05 -4.77
CA GLY A 620 1.78 60.21 -3.56
C GLY A 620 1.08 58.87 -3.72
N SER A 621 1.15 58.01 -2.70
CA SER A 621 0.65 56.63 -2.74
C SER A 621 -0.85 56.50 -3.01
N VAL A 622 -1.66 57.48 -2.58
CA VAL A 622 -3.09 57.53 -2.89
C VAL A 622 -3.37 57.63 -4.40
N HIS A 623 -2.51 58.34 -5.15
CA HIS A 623 -2.66 58.50 -6.60
C HIS A 623 -2.33 57.21 -7.33
N ARG A 624 -1.25 56.53 -6.92
CA ARG A 624 -0.88 55.21 -7.45
C ARG A 624 -1.96 54.17 -7.22
N ARG A 625 -2.48 54.10 -6.00
CA ARG A 625 -3.53 53.12 -5.66
C ARG A 625 -4.84 53.46 -6.37
N SER A 626 -5.21 54.74 -6.47
CA SER A 626 -6.37 55.19 -7.26
C SER A 626 -6.26 54.79 -8.73
N ALA A 627 -5.09 54.96 -9.34
CA ALA A 627 -4.82 54.51 -10.70
C ALA A 627 -5.01 52.99 -10.86
N TRP A 628 -4.43 52.20 -9.96
CA TRP A 628 -4.56 50.74 -9.98
C TRP A 628 -6.02 50.29 -9.85
N TRP A 629 -6.76 50.80 -8.86
CA TRP A 629 -8.17 50.44 -8.64
C TRP A 629 -9.04 50.84 -9.83
N GLN A 630 -8.78 52.00 -10.42
CA GLN A 630 -9.52 52.44 -11.59
C GLN A 630 -9.28 51.55 -12.81
N ILE A 631 -8.04 51.10 -13.03
CA ILE A 631 -7.70 50.18 -14.11
C ILE A 631 -8.30 48.79 -13.84
N ALA A 632 -8.15 48.25 -12.62
CA ALA A 632 -8.72 46.95 -12.27
C ALA A 632 -10.26 46.92 -12.43
N VAL A 633 -10.96 47.96 -11.95
CA VAL A 633 -12.43 48.01 -11.98
C VAL A 633 -12.98 48.43 -13.35
N ARG A 634 -12.38 49.40 -14.04
CA ARG A 634 -12.95 50.01 -15.26
C ARG A 634 -12.12 49.83 -16.54
N GLY A 635 -10.90 49.29 -16.47
CA GLY A 635 -10.03 49.13 -17.64
C GLY A 635 -10.63 48.16 -18.68
N PRO A 636 -10.54 48.45 -19.99
CA PRO A 636 -11.07 47.58 -21.04
C PRO A 636 -10.18 46.35 -21.33
N ASP A 637 -8.88 46.44 -21.02
CA ASP A 637 -7.84 45.41 -21.20
C ASP A 637 -7.75 44.45 -20.00
N GLN A 638 -8.91 43.96 -19.54
CA GLN A 638 -9.04 43.16 -18.33
C GLN A 638 -8.10 41.95 -18.26
N LEU A 639 -7.96 41.20 -19.35
CA LEU A 639 -7.07 40.04 -19.39
C LEU A 639 -5.61 40.44 -19.13
N ARG A 640 -5.15 41.48 -19.83
CA ARG A 640 -3.77 41.97 -19.73
C ARG A 640 -3.45 42.42 -18.31
N GLN A 641 -4.34 43.20 -17.70
CA GLN A 641 -4.14 43.70 -16.34
C GLN A 641 -4.25 42.59 -15.29
N ARG A 642 -5.13 41.60 -15.51
CA ARG A 642 -5.26 40.44 -14.62
C ARG A 642 -4.00 39.57 -14.63
N VAL A 643 -3.39 39.39 -15.81
CA VAL A 643 -2.10 38.69 -15.95
C VAL A 643 -0.95 39.53 -15.41
N ALA A 644 -0.92 40.85 -15.64
CA ALA A 644 0.07 41.75 -15.05
C ALA A 644 0.05 41.71 -13.51
N PHE A 645 -1.13 41.61 -12.90
CA PHE A 645 -1.26 41.41 -11.46
C PHE A 645 -0.68 40.06 -11.02
N ALA A 646 -1.00 38.97 -11.70
CA ALA A 646 -0.39 37.66 -11.45
C ALA A 646 1.15 37.68 -11.62
N LEU A 647 1.67 38.46 -12.57
CA LEU A 647 3.11 38.65 -12.77
C LEU A 647 3.73 39.53 -11.67
N SER A 648 3.00 40.51 -11.12
CA SER A 648 3.49 41.33 -10.00
C SER A 648 3.67 40.53 -8.71
N GLU A 649 2.96 39.41 -8.62
CA GLU A 649 3.06 38.42 -7.55
C GLU A 649 4.19 37.40 -7.75
N LEU A 650 4.74 37.33 -8.96
CA LEU A 650 5.91 36.54 -9.32
C LEU A 650 7.19 37.39 -9.27
N PHE A 651 7.18 38.54 -9.97
CA PHE A 651 8.27 39.51 -10.05
C PHE A 651 8.05 40.65 -9.06
N VAL A 652 8.22 40.33 -7.78
CA VAL A 652 7.83 41.21 -6.68
C VAL A 652 8.73 42.45 -6.57
N VAL A 653 8.08 43.62 -6.51
CA VAL A 653 8.64 44.85 -5.90
C VAL A 653 7.62 45.40 -4.92
N SER A 654 8.07 46.03 -3.83
CA SER A 654 7.17 46.45 -2.76
C SER A 654 7.45 47.84 -2.20
N ASP A 655 6.39 48.64 -2.07
CA ASP A 655 6.41 49.95 -1.39
C ASP A 655 6.49 49.85 0.15
N VAL A 656 6.57 48.64 0.70
CA VAL A 656 6.98 48.40 2.09
C VAL A 656 8.48 48.71 2.27
N ASP A 657 9.28 48.52 1.22
CA ASP A 657 10.71 48.82 1.24
C ASP A 657 10.96 50.35 1.25
N GLY A 658 11.72 50.81 2.25
CA GLY A 658 12.01 52.22 2.47
C GLY A 658 12.83 52.90 1.37
N ALA A 659 13.55 52.14 0.54
CA ALA A 659 14.34 52.68 -0.58
C ALA A 659 13.47 53.02 -1.79
N ILE A 660 12.32 52.37 -1.98
CA ILE A 660 11.41 52.61 -3.11
C ILE A 660 10.05 53.20 -2.74
N ASN A 661 9.64 53.19 -1.46
CA ASN A 661 8.34 53.68 -1.02
C ASN A 661 8.01 55.14 -1.41
N ASN A 662 9.01 55.97 -1.64
CA ASN A 662 8.84 57.37 -2.03
C ASN A 662 8.84 57.58 -3.56
N ASN A 663 8.92 56.52 -4.36
CA ASN A 663 8.99 56.59 -5.82
C ASN A 663 7.68 56.08 -6.47
N GLN A 664 6.56 56.73 -6.14
CA GLN A 664 5.21 56.29 -6.52
C GLN A 664 4.98 56.26 -8.03
N GLU A 665 5.56 57.20 -8.77
CA GLU A 665 5.53 57.22 -10.23
C GLU A 665 6.29 56.03 -10.84
N ALA A 666 7.44 55.65 -10.27
CA ALA A 666 8.24 54.53 -10.73
C ALA A 666 7.60 53.18 -10.41
N LEU A 667 6.95 53.06 -9.25
CA LEU A 667 6.14 51.88 -8.91
C LEU A 667 4.94 51.73 -9.87
N ALA A 668 4.30 52.84 -10.28
CA ALA A 668 3.27 52.79 -11.30
C ALA A 668 3.85 52.38 -12.67
N ASN A 669 5.03 52.90 -13.03
CA ASN A 669 5.76 52.49 -14.23
C ASN A 669 6.10 51.00 -14.23
N TYR A 670 6.43 50.42 -13.07
CA TYR A 670 6.71 48.99 -12.96
C TYR A 670 5.49 48.13 -13.29
N ASN A 671 4.28 48.53 -12.88
CA ASN A 671 3.06 47.88 -13.36
C ASN A 671 2.90 48.00 -14.88
N ASP A 672 3.32 49.12 -15.47
CA ASP A 672 3.27 49.31 -16.93
C ASP A 672 4.24 48.39 -17.68
N VAL A 673 5.44 48.15 -17.13
CA VAL A 673 6.38 47.15 -17.65
C VAL A 673 5.72 45.77 -17.65
N LEU A 674 5.16 45.34 -16.52
CA LEU A 674 4.48 44.06 -16.43
C LEU A 674 3.27 43.96 -17.38
N ALA A 675 2.48 45.03 -17.53
CA ALA A 675 1.31 45.06 -18.40
C ALA A 675 1.67 45.05 -19.90
N ALA A 676 2.78 45.69 -20.29
CA ALA A 676 3.28 45.67 -21.64
C ALA A 676 3.59 44.22 -22.09
N ASP A 677 4.27 43.46 -21.23
CA ASP A 677 4.72 42.11 -21.54
C ASP A 677 3.77 40.98 -21.08
N ALA A 678 2.70 41.30 -20.36
CA ALA A 678 1.75 40.31 -19.82
C ALA A 678 1.20 39.32 -20.86
N LEU A 679 1.11 39.73 -22.12
CA LEU A 679 0.67 38.91 -23.25
C LEU A 679 1.74 38.86 -24.37
N GLY A 680 3.01 39.15 -24.01
CA GLY A 680 4.17 39.16 -24.90
C GLY A 680 5.00 37.87 -24.78
N ASN A 681 6.32 38.01 -24.80
CA ASN A 681 7.23 36.87 -24.62
C ASN A 681 7.90 36.90 -23.24
N PHE A 682 7.94 35.75 -22.56
CA PHE A 682 8.55 35.64 -21.23
C PHE A 682 10.04 36.03 -21.20
N ARG A 683 10.80 35.79 -22.28
CA ARG A 683 12.21 36.19 -22.34
C ARG A 683 12.36 37.72 -22.32
N THR A 684 11.49 38.43 -23.04
CA THR A 684 11.45 39.91 -23.04
C THR A 684 11.06 40.42 -21.66
N LEU A 685 9.98 39.88 -21.07
CA LEU A 685 9.56 40.21 -19.71
C LEU A 685 10.71 40.06 -18.69
N LEU A 686 11.45 38.95 -18.77
CA LEU A 686 12.56 38.69 -17.87
C LEU A 686 13.66 39.78 -17.99
N GLU A 687 13.95 40.26 -19.21
CA GLU A 687 14.92 41.34 -19.44
C GLU A 687 14.45 42.68 -18.90
N ASP A 688 13.20 43.05 -19.22
CA ASP A 688 12.63 44.33 -18.82
C ASP A 688 12.49 44.41 -17.30
N VAL A 689 12.18 43.29 -16.63
CA VAL A 689 12.24 43.18 -15.16
C VAL A 689 13.69 43.28 -14.66
N THR A 690 14.65 42.59 -15.30
CA THR A 690 16.06 42.62 -14.89
C THR A 690 16.65 44.03 -14.95
N LEU A 691 16.32 44.79 -15.99
CA LEU A 691 16.82 46.14 -16.24
C LEU A 691 15.96 47.23 -15.59
N SER A 692 14.84 46.88 -14.97
CA SER A 692 14.01 47.83 -14.23
C SER A 692 14.79 48.43 -13.05
N PRO A 693 14.90 49.77 -12.94
CA PRO A 693 15.52 50.39 -11.77
C PRO A 693 14.79 50.07 -10.45
N MET A 694 13.48 49.79 -10.48
CA MET A 694 12.74 49.39 -9.28
C MET A 694 13.19 48.00 -8.79
N MET A 695 13.35 47.05 -9.71
CA MET A 695 13.90 45.74 -9.38
C MET A 695 15.36 45.85 -8.94
N GLY A 696 16.14 46.68 -9.65
CA GLY A 696 17.51 47.06 -9.32
C GLY A 696 17.71 47.50 -7.87
N VAL A 697 16.84 48.38 -7.37
CA VAL A 697 16.89 48.81 -5.96
C VAL A 697 16.39 47.71 -5.04
N TYR A 698 15.26 47.08 -5.36
CA TYR A 698 14.59 46.13 -4.47
C TYR A 698 15.42 44.87 -4.20
N LEU A 699 16.15 44.38 -5.20
CA LEU A 699 17.03 43.21 -5.09
C LEU A 699 18.53 43.57 -5.18
N SER A 700 18.85 44.82 -4.83
CA SER A 700 20.19 45.34 -4.61
C SER A 700 21.23 45.17 -5.75
N HIS A 701 20.81 44.86 -6.98
CA HIS A 701 21.74 44.79 -8.12
C HIS A 701 21.94 46.12 -8.85
N LEU A 702 21.19 47.17 -8.52
CA LEU A 702 21.48 48.53 -8.98
C LEU A 702 22.83 48.98 -8.40
N ARG A 703 23.75 49.37 -9.29
CA ARG A 703 25.13 49.76 -8.97
C ARG A 703 25.94 48.64 -8.31
N ASN A 704 25.58 47.38 -8.59
CA ASN A 704 26.41 46.25 -8.25
C ASN A 704 27.75 46.33 -9.02
N ALA A 705 28.86 46.19 -8.34
CA ALA A 705 30.20 46.34 -8.93
C ALA A 705 30.93 45.00 -8.89
N LYS A 706 31.81 44.78 -9.88
CA LYS A 706 32.76 43.66 -9.86
C LYS A 706 33.59 43.66 -8.57
N ALA A 707 34.12 42.49 -8.24
CA ALA A 707 34.95 42.31 -7.06
C ALA A 707 36.12 43.31 -7.02
N ASP A 708 36.38 43.85 -5.83
CA ASP A 708 37.51 44.74 -5.59
C ASP A 708 38.45 44.09 -4.56
N PRO A 709 39.62 43.59 -5.00
CA PRO A 709 40.55 42.90 -4.12
C PRO A 709 41.21 43.83 -3.08
N VAL A 710 41.13 45.16 -3.25
CA VAL A 710 41.70 46.13 -2.29
C VAL A 710 40.75 46.37 -1.13
N THR A 711 39.45 46.53 -1.41
CA THR A 711 38.44 46.77 -0.38
C THR A 711 37.81 45.48 0.16
N GLY A 712 37.99 44.36 -0.54
CA GLY A 712 37.35 43.08 -0.24
C GLY A 712 35.89 43.02 -0.67
N ALA A 713 35.38 44.05 -1.36
CA ALA A 713 34.00 44.07 -1.85
C ALA A 713 33.78 42.96 -2.88
N GLN A 714 32.66 42.24 -2.74
CA GLN A 714 32.21 41.20 -3.66
C GLN A 714 30.92 41.64 -4.36
N PRO A 715 30.62 41.10 -5.56
CA PRO A 715 29.33 41.31 -6.21
C PRO A 715 28.17 40.89 -5.31
N ASP A 716 27.11 41.70 -5.28
CA ASP A 716 25.87 41.37 -4.57
C ASP A 716 25.16 40.19 -5.27
N GLU A 717 24.80 39.16 -4.49
CA GLU A 717 24.22 37.91 -4.96
C GLU A 717 22.69 37.89 -4.93
N ASN A 718 22.03 38.88 -4.33
CA ASN A 718 20.59 38.84 -4.03
C ASN A 718 19.77 38.64 -5.31
N TYR A 719 19.89 39.53 -6.29
CA TYR A 719 19.20 39.37 -7.58
C TYR A 719 19.56 38.07 -8.31
N ALA A 720 20.82 37.64 -8.26
CA ALA A 720 21.26 36.39 -8.88
C ALA A 720 20.56 35.16 -8.29
N ARG A 721 20.35 35.16 -6.97
CA ARG A 721 19.60 34.13 -6.26
C ARG A 721 18.12 34.18 -6.60
N GLU A 722 17.51 35.36 -6.51
CA GLU A 722 16.06 35.51 -6.72
C GLU A 722 15.61 35.26 -8.16
N VAL A 723 16.39 35.71 -9.15
CA VAL A 723 16.07 35.48 -10.57
C VAL A 723 16.08 33.99 -10.91
N MET A 724 16.95 33.20 -10.28
CA MET A 724 16.95 31.74 -10.41
C MET A 724 15.84 31.09 -9.59
N GLN A 725 15.75 31.39 -8.30
CA GLN A 725 14.94 30.61 -7.36
C GLN A 725 13.46 30.98 -7.34
N LEU A 726 13.12 32.25 -7.54
CA LEU A 726 11.73 32.73 -7.45
C LEU A 726 11.11 33.00 -8.81
N PHE A 727 11.92 33.44 -9.77
CA PHE A 727 11.38 33.96 -11.02
C PHE A 727 11.44 32.98 -12.19
N THR A 728 12.37 32.01 -12.18
CA THR A 728 12.60 31.14 -13.35
C THR A 728 12.68 29.65 -13.05
N ILE A 729 13.71 29.16 -12.37
CA ILE A 729 14.05 27.73 -12.35
C ILE A 729 13.78 27.04 -11.02
N GLY A 730 13.59 27.78 -9.92
CA GLY A 730 13.38 27.18 -8.61
C GLY A 730 14.64 26.53 -8.04
N LEU A 731 14.53 25.94 -6.84
CA LEU A 731 15.65 25.31 -6.11
C LEU A 731 15.95 23.88 -6.58
N SER A 732 14.96 23.18 -7.13
CA SER A 732 15.06 21.78 -7.53
C SER A 732 14.62 21.57 -8.98
N GLN A 733 15.29 20.68 -9.71
CA GLN A 733 14.95 20.28 -11.05
C GLN A 733 13.54 19.69 -11.08
N LEU A 734 12.80 20.03 -12.14
CA LEU A 734 11.43 19.60 -12.37
C LEU A 734 11.39 18.65 -13.55
N GLN A 735 10.48 17.70 -13.48
CA GLN A 735 9.99 17.01 -14.66
C GLN A 735 9.14 17.98 -15.52
N PRO A 736 8.91 17.69 -16.81
CA PRO A 736 8.09 18.52 -17.68
C PRO A 736 6.65 18.80 -17.18
N ASP A 737 6.13 17.96 -16.28
CA ASP A 737 4.82 18.11 -15.63
C ASP A 737 4.85 18.92 -14.32
N GLY A 738 6.01 19.46 -13.95
CA GLY A 738 6.21 20.26 -12.74
C GLY A 738 6.37 19.47 -11.45
N THR A 739 6.39 18.13 -11.49
CA THR A 739 6.81 17.30 -10.35
C THR A 739 8.32 17.35 -10.15
N LEU A 740 8.81 17.00 -8.96
CA LEU A 740 10.24 17.02 -8.68
C LEU A 740 10.98 15.91 -9.45
N LYS A 741 12.13 16.25 -10.02
CA LYS A 741 13.05 15.24 -10.55
C LYS A 741 13.92 14.70 -9.42
N LEU A 742 13.89 13.39 -9.22
CA LEU A 742 14.60 12.72 -8.13
C LEU A 742 15.88 12.04 -8.61
N ASP A 743 16.90 12.01 -7.75
CA ASP A 743 18.09 11.18 -7.94
C ASP A 743 17.82 9.70 -7.59
N ALA A 744 18.84 8.84 -7.75
CA ALA A 744 18.73 7.41 -7.46
C ALA A 744 18.40 7.08 -5.99
N SER A 745 18.59 8.04 -5.08
CA SER A 745 18.27 7.93 -3.65
C SER A 745 16.94 8.59 -3.29
N GLY A 746 16.10 8.92 -4.28
CA GLY A 746 14.78 9.52 -4.05
C GLY A 746 14.81 10.99 -3.62
N ARG A 747 15.93 11.70 -3.78
CA ARG A 747 16.08 13.09 -3.35
C ARG A 747 15.91 14.07 -4.51
N PRO A 748 15.31 15.25 -4.30
CA PRO A 748 15.23 16.29 -5.34
C PRO A 748 16.63 16.70 -5.83
N VAL A 749 16.81 16.76 -7.15
CA VAL A 749 18.06 17.20 -7.76
C VAL A 749 18.12 18.74 -7.73
N PRO A 750 19.14 19.39 -7.15
CA PRO A 750 19.23 20.86 -7.15
C PRO A 750 19.41 21.43 -8.57
N THR A 751 18.88 22.63 -8.81
CA THR A 751 19.07 23.36 -10.08
C THR A 751 20.42 24.03 -10.20
N TYR A 752 21.00 24.45 -9.08
CA TYR A 752 22.28 25.14 -9.00
C TYR A 752 22.87 25.04 -7.58
N ASP A 753 24.11 25.47 -7.44
CA ASP A 753 24.82 25.55 -6.16
C ASP A 753 25.33 26.98 -5.89
N GLN A 754 26.03 27.18 -4.75
CA GLN A 754 26.57 28.49 -4.39
C GLN A 754 27.61 29.00 -5.40
N THR A 755 28.35 28.11 -6.08
CA THR A 755 29.33 28.54 -7.11
C THR A 755 28.61 29.19 -8.30
N THR A 756 27.48 28.61 -8.70
CA THR A 756 26.62 29.16 -9.74
C THR A 756 26.04 30.52 -9.34
N VAL A 757 25.61 30.69 -8.08
CA VAL A 757 25.11 31.97 -7.56
C VAL A 757 26.18 33.06 -7.68
N THR A 758 27.42 32.80 -7.22
CA THR A 758 28.52 33.78 -7.31
C THR A 758 28.86 34.13 -8.76
N ALA A 759 28.79 33.16 -9.69
CA ALA A 759 29.03 33.38 -11.10
C ALA A 759 27.92 34.23 -11.75
N MET A 760 26.65 33.95 -11.41
CA MET A 760 25.51 34.76 -11.84
C MET A 760 25.56 36.18 -11.27
N ALA A 761 25.97 36.37 -10.01
CA ALA A 761 26.15 37.69 -9.42
C ALA A 761 27.12 38.57 -10.22
N ARG A 762 28.20 37.97 -10.74
CA ARG A 762 29.18 38.64 -11.60
C ARG A 762 28.58 39.13 -12.93
N VAL A 763 27.60 38.41 -13.50
CA VAL A 763 26.86 38.84 -14.70
C VAL A 763 26.12 40.16 -14.47
N PHE A 764 25.56 40.34 -13.27
CA PHE A 764 24.76 41.52 -12.93
C PHE A 764 25.60 42.71 -12.40
N THR A 765 26.92 42.68 -12.58
CA THR A 765 27.80 43.82 -12.23
C THR A 765 27.83 44.87 -13.32
N GLY A 766 28.04 46.14 -12.95
CA GLY A 766 28.18 47.26 -13.87
C GLY A 766 26.86 47.93 -14.29
N TRP A 767 25.71 47.46 -13.85
CA TRP A 767 24.41 48.07 -14.19
C TRP A 767 24.06 49.19 -13.20
N ALA A 768 23.72 50.38 -13.71
CA ALA A 768 23.27 51.50 -12.88
C ALA A 768 22.19 52.33 -13.57
N PHE A 769 21.74 53.41 -12.94
CA PHE A 769 20.73 54.32 -13.50
C PHE A 769 21.05 54.74 -14.93
N HIS A 770 19.98 54.85 -15.72
CA HIS A 770 20.05 55.26 -17.11
C HIS A 770 20.88 56.53 -17.28
N ASN A 771 21.87 56.48 -18.17
CA ASN A 771 22.70 57.62 -18.54
C ASN A 771 23.11 57.48 -20.00
N THR A 772 22.96 58.55 -20.77
CA THR A 772 23.34 58.57 -22.19
C THR A 772 24.86 58.59 -22.41
N ASN A 773 25.66 58.81 -21.37
CA ASN A 773 27.13 58.77 -21.39
C ASN A 773 27.70 58.09 -20.12
N PRO A 774 27.58 56.75 -20.01
CA PRO A 774 28.07 55.99 -18.86
C PRO A 774 29.60 55.92 -18.86
N THR A 775 30.23 56.26 -17.74
CA THR A 775 31.70 56.25 -17.55
C THR A 775 32.05 55.78 -16.14
N SER A 776 33.30 55.36 -15.90
CA SER A 776 33.75 55.03 -14.54
C SER A 776 33.54 56.16 -13.52
N ARG A 777 33.57 57.43 -13.95
CA ARG A 777 33.45 58.59 -13.05
C ARG A 777 32.02 58.83 -12.54
N ASN A 778 31.01 58.35 -13.26
CA ASN A 778 29.62 58.65 -12.96
C ASN A 778 28.77 57.42 -12.60
N PHE A 779 29.35 56.22 -12.50
CA PHE A 779 28.64 55.02 -12.02
C PHE A 779 27.91 55.25 -10.69
N ARG A 780 28.61 55.82 -9.69
CA ARG A 780 28.05 56.09 -8.35
C ARG A 780 27.34 57.44 -8.22
N THR A 781 27.52 58.35 -9.18
CA THR A 781 27.04 59.75 -9.09
C THR A 781 25.99 60.11 -10.13
N SER A 782 25.70 59.23 -11.10
CA SER A 782 24.66 59.48 -12.10
C SER A 782 23.32 59.78 -11.43
N PRO A 783 22.58 60.80 -11.89
CA PRO A 783 21.27 61.13 -11.34
C PRO A 783 20.35 59.92 -11.36
N ALA A 784 19.49 59.81 -10.35
CA ALA A 784 18.51 58.73 -10.30
C ALA A 784 17.50 58.89 -11.46
N ASN A 785 17.39 57.84 -12.28
CA ASN A 785 16.35 57.69 -13.29
C ASN A 785 15.64 56.37 -13.01
N TYR A 786 14.45 56.45 -12.43
CA TYR A 786 13.67 55.29 -12.02
C TYR A 786 12.68 54.80 -13.09
N ILE A 787 12.68 55.42 -14.28
CA ILE A 787 11.71 55.16 -15.34
C ILE A 787 12.38 54.37 -16.47
N ASP A 788 13.52 54.83 -16.95
CA ASP A 788 14.22 54.21 -18.08
C ASP A 788 15.05 52.99 -17.63
N PRO A 789 15.23 51.98 -18.50
CA PRO A 789 16.05 50.81 -18.19
C PRO A 789 17.47 51.17 -17.75
N MET A 790 17.99 50.42 -16.78
CA MET A 790 19.38 50.53 -16.33
C MET A 790 20.36 50.39 -17.50
N THR A 791 21.48 51.10 -17.42
CA THR A 791 22.53 51.09 -18.45
C THR A 791 23.81 50.48 -17.91
N LEU A 792 24.57 49.80 -18.78
CA LEU A 792 25.85 49.22 -18.44
C LEU A 792 26.97 50.26 -18.35
N TYR A 793 27.76 50.17 -17.28
CA TYR A 793 28.99 50.91 -17.03
C TYR A 793 30.14 49.91 -17.05
N SER A 794 30.69 49.67 -18.25
CA SER A 794 31.57 48.53 -18.53
C SER A 794 32.79 48.43 -17.60
N ASP A 795 33.34 49.55 -17.13
CA ASP A 795 34.49 49.57 -16.20
C ASP A 795 34.19 48.86 -14.86
N TYR A 796 32.91 48.78 -14.47
CA TYR A 796 32.44 48.13 -13.24
C TYR A 796 31.91 46.71 -13.45
N HIS A 797 31.89 46.23 -14.70
CA HIS A 797 31.48 44.86 -15.02
C HIS A 797 32.66 43.89 -14.90
N ASP A 798 32.39 42.71 -14.36
CA ASP A 798 33.33 41.60 -14.30
C ASP A 798 33.44 40.92 -15.67
N THR A 799 34.62 40.93 -16.28
CA THR A 799 34.84 40.35 -17.62
C THR A 799 35.56 38.99 -17.58
N ASP A 800 35.78 38.44 -16.39
CA ASP A 800 36.43 37.14 -16.26
C ASP A 800 35.46 36.03 -16.66
N ALA A 801 35.97 34.84 -16.99
CA ALA A 801 35.14 33.70 -17.36
C ALA A 801 34.18 33.31 -16.22
N LYS A 802 32.99 32.80 -16.57
CA LYS A 802 31.93 32.45 -15.63
C LYS A 802 31.30 31.12 -16.04
N THR A 803 31.09 30.22 -15.09
CA THR A 803 30.24 29.04 -15.29
C THR A 803 28.90 29.32 -14.63
N ILE A 804 27.86 29.48 -15.44
CA ILE A 804 26.53 29.87 -14.96
C ILE A 804 25.56 28.67 -15.01
N VAL A 805 24.28 28.95 -14.77
CA VAL A 805 23.18 27.97 -14.78
C VAL A 805 23.25 27.03 -15.99
N GLY A 806 22.94 25.75 -15.76
CA GLY A 806 23.02 24.71 -16.79
C GLY A 806 24.46 24.34 -17.20
N GLY A 807 25.47 24.83 -16.48
CA GLY A 807 26.88 24.61 -16.79
C GLY A 807 27.39 25.44 -17.97
N LEU A 808 26.63 26.45 -18.42
CA LEU A 808 27.02 27.30 -19.54
C LEU A 808 28.29 28.10 -19.19
N GLN A 809 29.29 28.03 -20.06
CA GLN A 809 30.55 28.75 -19.92
C GLN A 809 30.49 30.07 -20.67
N LEU A 810 30.51 31.19 -19.94
CA LEU A 810 30.71 32.52 -20.51
C LEU A 810 32.22 32.78 -20.62
N PRO A 811 32.77 33.00 -21.83
CA PRO A 811 34.19 33.21 -22.02
C PRO A 811 34.69 34.51 -21.38
N ALA A 812 35.98 34.57 -21.06
CA ALA A 812 36.60 35.83 -20.61
C ALA A 812 36.61 36.88 -21.73
N GLY A 813 36.44 38.14 -21.35
CA GLY A 813 36.46 39.29 -22.27
C GLY A 813 35.12 39.62 -22.94
N GLN A 814 34.03 38.91 -22.61
CA GLN A 814 32.69 39.29 -23.06
C GLN A 814 32.27 40.67 -22.51
N THR A 815 31.41 41.36 -23.26
CA THR A 815 30.77 42.58 -22.77
C THR A 815 29.65 42.23 -21.78
N GLY A 816 29.37 43.12 -20.83
CA GLY A 816 28.28 42.88 -19.87
C GLY A 816 26.89 42.74 -20.48
N THR A 817 26.66 43.33 -21.66
CA THR A 817 25.41 43.13 -22.41
C THR A 817 25.32 41.72 -22.99
N GLN A 818 26.43 41.15 -23.47
CA GLN A 818 26.47 39.76 -23.93
C GLN A 818 26.29 38.80 -22.76
N ASP A 819 27.00 39.00 -21.66
CA ASP A 819 26.86 38.18 -20.46
C ASP A 819 25.43 38.20 -19.92
N LEU A 820 24.78 39.38 -19.88
CA LEU A 820 23.37 39.49 -19.49
C LEU A 820 22.48 38.69 -20.45
N HIS A 821 22.63 38.89 -21.76
CA HIS A 821 21.83 38.22 -22.78
C HIS A 821 21.96 36.69 -22.67
N ASP A 822 23.18 36.18 -22.62
CA ASP A 822 23.47 34.74 -22.52
C ASP A 822 22.94 34.14 -21.22
N ALA A 823 23.04 34.87 -20.09
CA ALA A 823 22.51 34.42 -18.82
C ALA A 823 20.98 34.35 -18.80
N LEU A 824 20.31 35.38 -19.32
CA LEU A 824 18.85 35.40 -19.43
C LEU A 824 18.35 34.34 -20.43
N ASP A 825 19.10 34.07 -21.50
CA ASP A 825 18.82 32.97 -22.43
C ASP A 825 19.01 31.60 -21.79
N ALA A 826 20.05 31.43 -20.96
CA ALA A 826 20.26 30.20 -20.21
C ALA A 826 19.12 29.94 -19.21
N LEU A 827 18.69 30.96 -18.47
CA LEU A 827 17.52 30.89 -17.58
C LEU A 827 16.24 30.63 -18.36
N PHE A 828 16.02 31.35 -19.46
CA PHE A 828 14.85 31.16 -20.28
C PHE A 828 14.77 29.72 -20.79
N ASN A 829 15.84 29.22 -21.42
CA ASN A 829 15.88 27.90 -22.06
C ASN A 829 16.04 26.73 -21.07
N HIS A 830 16.27 27.00 -19.79
CA HIS A 830 16.36 25.95 -18.78
C HIS A 830 15.07 25.10 -18.76
N PRO A 831 15.17 23.75 -18.66
CA PRO A 831 14.00 22.86 -18.68
C PRO A 831 12.94 23.16 -17.61
N ASN A 832 13.34 23.65 -16.44
CA ASN A 832 12.41 24.02 -15.37
C ASN A 832 11.54 25.24 -15.69
N THR A 833 11.99 26.17 -16.52
CA THR A 833 11.37 27.51 -16.61
C THR A 833 9.92 27.45 -17.08
N GLY A 834 9.62 26.57 -18.04
CA GLY A 834 8.25 26.32 -18.49
C GLY A 834 7.34 25.82 -17.36
N PRO A 835 7.55 24.61 -16.82
CA PRO A 835 6.69 24.06 -15.77
C PRO A 835 6.64 24.95 -14.51
N PHE A 836 7.75 25.59 -14.13
CA PHE A 836 7.80 26.49 -12.98
C PHE A 836 6.88 27.71 -13.15
N VAL A 837 7.03 28.45 -14.26
CA VAL A 837 6.22 29.65 -14.53
C VAL A 837 4.76 29.28 -14.79
N CYS A 838 4.50 28.22 -15.56
CA CYS A 838 3.15 27.77 -15.87
C CYS A 838 2.38 27.37 -14.62
N ARG A 839 3.00 26.61 -13.69
CA ARG A 839 2.35 26.24 -12.42
C ARG A 839 1.93 27.47 -11.63
N GLN A 840 2.81 28.45 -11.47
CA GLN A 840 2.50 29.66 -10.71
C GLN A 840 1.40 30.51 -11.37
N LEU A 841 1.44 30.67 -12.70
CA LEU A 841 0.36 31.38 -13.41
C LEU A 841 -0.98 30.66 -13.28
N ILE A 842 -1.01 29.32 -13.34
CA ILE A 842 -2.24 28.54 -13.09
C ILE A 842 -2.73 28.77 -11.65
N GLN A 843 -1.83 28.79 -10.66
CA GLN A 843 -2.18 29.08 -9.26
C GLN A 843 -2.77 30.47 -9.08
N ARG A 844 -2.22 31.48 -9.75
CA ARG A 844 -2.75 32.85 -9.67
C ARG A 844 -4.10 33.01 -10.37
N LEU A 845 -4.32 32.31 -11.49
CA LEU A 845 -5.49 32.52 -12.35
C LEU A 845 -6.65 31.55 -12.07
N VAL A 846 -6.39 30.27 -11.78
CA VAL A 846 -7.38 29.19 -11.83
C VAL A 846 -7.53 28.46 -10.50
N THR A 847 -6.51 27.73 -10.05
CA THR A 847 -6.59 26.82 -8.88
C THR A 847 -5.25 26.68 -8.17
N SER A 848 -5.26 26.59 -6.83
CA SER A 848 -4.04 26.44 -6.02
C SER A 848 -3.32 25.10 -6.28
N ASN A 849 -4.05 24.07 -6.72
CA ASN A 849 -3.54 22.70 -6.88
C ASN A 849 -3.77 22.16 -8.30
N PRO A 850 -3.11 22.73 -9.34
CA PRO A 850 -3.19 22.16 -10.68
C PRO A 850 -2.59 20.77 -10.72
N SER A 851 -3.19 19.84 -11.47
CA SER A 851 -2.59 18.52 -11.62
C SER A 851 -1.27 18.60 -12.42
N PRO A 852 -0.38 17.61 -12.28
CA PRO A 852 0.80 17.50 -13.13
C PRO A 852 0.44 17.46 -14.62
N ALA A 853 -0.67 16.81 -14.99
CA ALA A 853 -1.12 16.75 -16.38
C ALA A 853 -1.49 18.13 -16.94
N TYR A 854 -2.10 18.99 -16.12
CA TYR A 854 -2.40 20.37 -16.51
C TYR A 854 -1.14 21.21 -16.67
N VAL A 855 -0.22 21.16 -15.70
CA VAL A 855 1.07 21.85 -15.81
C VAL A 855 1.83 21.37 -17.05
N TYR A 856 1.86 20.06 -17.32
CA TYR A 856 2.50 19.48 -18.50
C TYR A 856 1.97 20.08 -19.80
N ARG A 857 0.64 20.06 -20.01
CA ARG A 857 0.02 20.59 -21.24
C ARG A 857 0.35 22.07 -21.47
N VAL A 858 0.27 22.88 -20.41
CA VAL A 858 0.59 24.31 -20.50
C VAL A 858 2.09 24.54 -20.72
N ALA A 859 2.95 23.75 -20.06
CA ALA A 859 4.40 23.82 -20.24
C ALA A 859 4.83 23.42 -21.66
N GLN A 860 4.10 22.50 -22.33
CA GLN A 860 4.31 22.21 -23.75
C GLN A 860 4.01 23.44 -24.63
N VAL A 861 2.95 24.20 -24.32
CA VAL A 861 2.64 25.45 -25.03
C VAL A 861 3.68 26.53 -24.74
N PHE A 862 4.20 26.60 -23.51
CA PHE A 862 5.34 27.46 -23.19
C PHE A 862 6.58 27.06 -23.99
N ALA A 863 6.86 25.77 -24.14
CA ALA A 863 7.99 25.27 -24.94
C ALA A 863 7.82 25.61 -26.43
N ASN A 864 6.59 25.52 -26.95
CA ASN A 864 6.24 25.81 -28.33
C ASN A 864 4.74 26.15 -28.45
N ASN A 865 4.42 27.37 -28.85
CA ASN A 865 3.04 27.84 -29.05
C ASN A 865 2.30 27.23 -30.28
N GLY A 866 2.86 26.20 -30.90
CA GLY A 866 2.38 25.59 -32.15
C GLY A 866 2.97 26.24 -33.41
N SER A 867 3.72 27.32 -33.29
CA SER A 867 4.43 28.00 -34.39
C SER A 867 5.95 28.06 -34.18
N GLY A 868 6.49 27.25 -33.25
CA GLY A 868 7.92 27.22 -32.92
C GLY A 868 8.38 28.34 -32.00
N VAL A 869 7.47 29.15 -31.44
CA VAL A 869 7.82 30.24 -30.53
C VAL A 869 7.70 29.75 -29.09
N ARG A 870 8.82 29.78 -28.37
CA ARG A 870 8.90 29.49 -26.94
C ARG A 870 8.55 30.74 -26.13
N GLY A 871 7.87 30.56 -25.00
CA GLY A 871 7.59 31.62 -24.03
C GLY A 871 6.51 32.63 -24.44
N ASP A 872 5.68 32.33 -25.44
CA ASP A 872 4.54 33.16 -25.84
C ASP A 872 3.47 33.15 -24.73
N LEU A 873 3.42 34.22 -23.94
CA LEU A 873 2.54 34.32 -22.78
C LEU A 873 1.06 34.44 -23.18
N ALA A 874 0.74 34.98 -24.36
CA ALA A 874 -0.64 34.99 -24.84
C ALA A 874 -1.14 33.57 -25.11
N ALA A 875 -0.30 32.73 -25.75
CA ALA A 875 -0.62 31.33 -25.99
C ALA A 875 -0.71 30.53 -24.68
N VAL A 876 0.23 30.77 -23.75
CA VAL A 876 0.25 30.13 -22.43
C VAL A 876 -1.00 30.49 -21.61
N VAL A 877 -1.35 31.77 -21.48
CA VAL A 877 -2.54 32.21 -20.75
C VAL A 877 -3.82 31.66 -21.37
N ARG A 878 -3.88 31.58 -22.70
CA ARG A 878 -5.00 30.93 -23.39
C ARG A 878 -5.08 29.44 -23.06
N ALA A 879 -3.95 28.74 -23.05
CA ALA A 879 -3.89 27.32 -22.70
C ALA A 879 -4.34 27.08 -21.26
N ILE A 880 -3.92 27.94 -20.32
CA ILE A 880 -4.39 27.92 -18.92
C ILE A 880 -5.92 28.05 -18.88
N LEU A 881 -6.46 29.14 -19.40
CA LEU A 881 -7.89 29.46 -19.20
C LEU A 881 -8.85 28.51 -19.94
N LEU A 882 -8.37 27.79 -20.96
CA LEU A 882 -9.17 26.86 -21.77
C LEU A 882 -8.85 25.38 -21.52
N ASP A 883 -7.96 25.06 -20.58
CA ASP A 883 -7.62 23.68 -20.24
C ASP A 883 -8.84 22.88 -19.73
N TYR A 884 -8.79 21.56 -19.91
CA TYR A 884 -9.75 20.61 -19.36
C TYR A 884 -10.06 20.89 -17.88
N GLU A 885 -9.06 21.08 -17.02
CA GLU A 885 -9.30 21.28 -15.60
C GLU A 885 -9.96 22.63 -15.31
N ALA A 886 -9.65 23.66 -16.09
CA ALA A 886 -10.29 24.97 -15.94
C ALA A 886 -11.75 24.97 -16.42
N ARG A 887 -12.10 24.12 -17.41
CA ARG A 887 -13.39 24.16 -18.13
C ARG A 887 -14.31 22.96 -17.89
N SER A 888 -13.81 21.84 -17.38
CA SER A 888 -14.65 20.67 -17.08
C SER A 888 -15.47 20.87 -15.81
N SER A 889 -16.71 20.37 -15.81
CA SER A 889 -17.52 20.26 -14.58
C SER A 889 -17.01 19.17 -13.66
N ASP A 890 -16.46 18.09 -14.23
CA ASP A 890 -15.96 16.94 -13.47
C ASP A 890 -14.72 17.33 -12.66
N ALA A 891 -13.81 18.10 -13.28
CA ALA A 891 -12.66 18.66 -12.59
C ALA A 891 -13.09 19.62 -11.47
N ALA A 892 -14.04 20.52 -11.75
CA ALA A 892 -14.55 21.48 -10.77
C ALA A 892 -15.29 20.83 -9.58
N ALA A 893 -15.81 19.62 -9.76
CA ALA A 893 -16.45 18.84 -8.71
C ALA A 893 -15.46 18.13 -7.77
N THR A 894 -14.18 18.03 -8.15
CA THR A 894 -13.16 17.42 -7.27
C THR A 894 -12.91 18.29 -6.04
N ALA A 895 -12.68 17.66 -4.89
CA ALA A 895 -12.50 18.37 -3.62
C ALA A 895 -11.23 19.22 -3.57
N SER A 896 -10.21 18.88 -4.37
CA SER A 896 -8.93 19.58 -4.46
C SER A 896 -8.93 20.78 -5.41
N PHE A 897 -9.99 20.96 -6.21
CA PHE A 897 -10.05 22.01 -7.22
C PHE A 897 -10.58 23.35 -6.67
N GLY A 898 -9.99 24.43 -7.19
CA GLY A 898 -10.29 25.81 -6.83
C GLY A 898 -9.17 26.47 -6.04
N LYS A 899 -9.44 27.68 -5.55
CA LYS A 899 -8.57 28.45 -4.65
C LYS A 899 -9.38 29.41 -3.78
N LEU A 900 -8.83 29.80 -2.63
CA LEU A 900 -9.37 30.95 -1.92
C LEU A 900 -9.13 32.19 -2.80
N LYS A 901 -10.14 33.06 -2.93
CA LYS A 901 -9.98 34.35 -3.61
C LYS A 901 -9.15 35.27 -2.74
N GLU A 902 -8.10 35.83 -3.33
CA GLU A 902 -7.34 36.91 -2.73
C GLU A 902 -8.28 38.06 -2.31
N PRO A 903 -8.10 38.65 -1.12
CA PRO A 903 -8.93 39.74 -0.62
C PRO A 903 -9.13 40.90 -1.62
N LEU A 904 -8.08 41.30 -2.35
CA LEU A 904 -8.21 42.32 -3.41
C LEU A 904 -9.16 41.89 -4.52
N LEU A 905 -9.03 40.65 -5.00
CA LEU A 905 -9.88 40.10 -6.06
C LEU A 905 -11.35 39.98 -5.62
N ARG A 906 -11.60 39.73 -4.34
CA ARG A 906 -12.98 39.75 -3.78
C ARG A 906 -13.60 41.14 -3.86
N VAL A 907 -12.83 42.18 -3.56
CA VAL A 907 -13.29 43.57 -3.64
C VAL A 907 -13.48 43.98 -5.10
N THR A 908 -12.52 43.74 -6.00
CA THR A 908 -12.68 44.10 -7.41
C THR A 908 -13.86 43.36 -8.05
N ALA A 909 -14.07 42.07 -7.71
CA ALA A 909 -15.19 41.29 -8.21
C ALA A 909 -16.53 41.89 -7.78
N LEU A 910 -16.64 42.29 -6.50
CA LEU A 910 -17.82 43.00 -5.99
C LEU A 910 -18.08 44.30 -6.74
N LEU A 911 -17.07 45.17 -6.85
CA LEU A 911 -17.21 46.49 -7.49
C LEU A 911 -17.58 46.37 -8.97
N ARG A 912 -17.04 45.37 -9.68
CA ARG A 912 -17.36 45.11 -11.09
C ARG A 912 -18.74 44.48 -11.27
N ALA A 913 -19.07 43.44 -10.50
CA ALA A 913 -20.32 42.71 -10.66
C ALA A 913 -21.56 43.57 -10.42
N VAL A 914 -21.49 44.46 -9.41
CA VAL A 914 -22.57 45.38 -9.08
C VAL A 914 -22.53 46.63 -9.97
N GLY A 915 -21.33 47.13 -10.26
CA GLY A 915 -21.13 48.43 -10.89
C GLY A 915 -20.95 49.54 -9.86
N VAL A 916 -20.23 50.59 -10.23
CA VAL A 916 -19.83 51.68 -9.32
C VAL A 916 -19.92 53.06 -9.96
N THR A 917 -20.43 54.01 -9.19
CA THR A 917 -20.38 55.44 -9.48
C THR A 917 -19.40 56.16 -8.55
N THR A 918 -18.85 57.27 -9.05
CA THR A 918 -17.79 58.05 -8.40
C THR A 918 -18.05 59.53 -8.70
N SER A 919 -17.92 60.43 -7.73
CA SER A 919 -18.23 61.86 -7.93
C SER A 919 -17.24 62.58 -8.86
N ASP A 920 -15.98 62.15 -8.90
CA ASP A 920 -14.88 62.77 -9.63
C ASP A 920 -14.12 61.78 -10.53
N GLY A 921 -14.59 60.53 -10.62
CA GLY A 921 -13.93 59.47 -11.38
C GLY A 921 -12.82 58.72 -10.64
N ARG A 922 -12.50 59.07 -9.38
CA ARG A 922 -11.43 58.44 -8.58
C ARG A 922 -11.88 57.20 -7.81
N PHE A 923 -10.89 56.40 -7.44
CA PHE A 923 -10.98 55.34 -6.43
C PHE A 923 -9.95 55.62 -5.33
N PRO A 924 -10.17 56.62 -4.44
CA PRO A 924 -9.15 57.14 -3.52
C PRO A 924 -8.94 56.22 -2.31
N PHE A 925 -8.81 54.91 -2.55
CA PHE A 925 -8.58 53.92 -1.52
C PHE A 925 -7.15 54.02 -1.01
N SER A 926 -7.02 54.14 0.30
CA SER A 926 -5.74 54.17 0.99
C SER A 926 -5.11 52.76 1.04
N ASN A 927 -4.05 52.59 1.82
CA ASN A 927 -3.45 51.28 2.00
C ASN A 927 -4.45 50.29 2.63
N THR A 928 -4.73 49.21 1.92
CA THR A 928 -5.71 48.19 2.33
C THR A 928 -5.11 47.10 3.22
N ASN A 929 -3.80 47.08 3.50
CA ASN A 929 -3.16 46.03 4.30
C ASN A 929 -3.81 45.86 5.68
N ASN A 930 -4.21 46.95 6.37
CA ASN A 930 -4.83 46.83 7.69
C ASN A 930 -6.20 46.13 7.66
N SER A 931 -6.89 46.14 6.52
CA SER A 931 -8.23 45.55 6.38
C SER A 931 -8.21 44.23 5.61
N LEU A 932 -7.30 44.08 4.66
CA LEU A 932 -7.24 42.98 3.71
C LEU A 932 -5.96 42.12 3.84
N SER A 933 -4.95 42.58 4.59
CA SER A 933 -3.56 42.06 4.55
C SER A 933 -2.94 42.02 3.15
N GLU A 934 -3.51 42.80 2.23
CA GLU A 934 -3.14 42.82 0.82
C GLU A 934 -3.42 44.20 0.24
N SER A 935 -2.47 44.74 -0.52
CA SER A 935 -2.63 45.99 -1.26
C SER A 935 -1.66 46.05 -2.43
N PRO A 936 -2.03 46.64 -3.58
CA PRO A 936 -1.20 46.58 -4.79
C PRO A 936 0.22 47.09 -4.56
N LEU A 937 1.22 46.25 -4.89
CA LEU A 937 2.66 46.48 -4.68
C LEU A 937 3.04 46.79 -3.22
N SER A 938 2.31 46.25 -2.24
CA SER A 938 2.62 46.38 -0.80
C SER A 938 2.92 45.03 -0.15
N SER A 939 3.63 44.17 -0.86
CA SER A 939 3.98 42.85 -0.40
C SER A 939 4.94 42.91 0.81
N PRO A 940 4.74 42.11 1.88
CA PRO A 940 5.61 42.14 3.05
C PRO A 940 7.07 41.71 2.77
N THR A 941 7.28 40.82 1.80
CA THR A 941 8.60 40.24 1.50
C THR A 941 8.76 40.00 -0.01
N VAL A 942 9.98 39.63 -0.44
CA VAL A 942 10.25 39.18 -1.82
C VAL A 942 9.45 37.93 -2.21
N PHE A 943 8.96 37.15 -1.24
CA PHE A 943 8.15 35.94 -1.47
C PHE A 943 6.67 36.22 -1.70
N ASN A 944 6.35 37.48 -2.00
CA ASN A 944 5.00 37.99 -2.12
C ASN A 944 4.20 37.96 -0.79
N PHE A 945 2.88 38.24 -0.83
CA PHE A 945 1.96 38.13 0.31
C PHE A 945 1.92 36.70 0.86
N PHE A 946 2.16 35.73 -0.02
CA PHE A 946 2.23 34.32 0.28
C PHE A 946 2.99 33.55 -0.81
N PRO A 947 3.82 32.54 -0.47
CA PRO A 947 4.56 31.77 -1.45
C PRO A 947 3.64 30.72 -2.12
N PRO A 948 3.93 30.34 -3.38
CA PRO A 948 3.13 29.37 -4.15
C PRO A 948 3.10 27.96 -3.54
N SER A 949 4.04 27.66 -2.63
CA SER A 949 4.17 26.40 -1.91
C SER A 949 3.60 26.43 -0.50
N TYR A 950 2.98 27.52 -0.04
CA TYR A 950 2.41 27.55 1.31
C TYR A 950 1.30 26.52 1.47
N VAL A 951 1.39 25.78 2.56
CA VAL A 951 0.43 24.76 2.97
C VAL A 951 -0.13 25.17 4.31
N GLN A 952 -1.47 25.14 4.41
CA GLN A 952 -2.14 25.27 5.69
C GLN A 952 -2.04 23.94 6.46
N PRO A 953 -1.47 23.90 7.68
CA PRO A 953 -1.42 22.69 8.48
C PRO A 953 -2.80 22.08 8.73
N GLY A 954 -2.86 20.76 8.84
CA GLY A 954 -4.11 20.00 9.06
C GLY A 954 -4.55 19.20 7.84
N ASP A 955 -5.85 19.24 7.52
CA ASP A 955 -6.46 18.39 6.49
C ASP A 955 -5.90 18.64 5.08
N LEU A 956 -5.62 19.91 4.73
CA LEU A 956 -5.04 20.26 3.42
C LEU A 956 -3.61 19.72 3.28
N ALA A 957 -2.77 19.91 4.30
CA ALA A 957 -1.43 19.33 4.34
C ALA A 957 -1.46 17.81 4.25
N SER A 958 -2.35 17.16 5.00
CA SER A 958 -2.52 15.70 5.02
C SER A 958 -2.97 15.13 3.67
N ALA A 959 -3.66 15.95 2.87
CA ALA A 959 -4.05 15.63 1.50
C ALA A 959 -2.96 15.97 0.46
N GLY A 960 -1.80 16.49 0.88
CA GLY A 960 -0.72 16.93 -0.01
C GLY A 960 -1.08 18.17 -0.84
N LEU A 961 -2.03 18.99 -0.36
CA LEU A 961 -2.52 20.18 -1.06
C LEU A 961 -1.86 21.45 -0.54
N VAL A 962 -1.47 22.32 -1.47
CA VAL A 962 -1.08 23.70 -1.16
C VAL A 962 -2.30 24.61 -1.10
N ALA A 963 -2.22 25.64 -0.28
CA ALA A 963 -3.26 26.64 -0.14
C ALA A 963 -2.64 28.04 0.04
N PRO A 964 -1.95 28.57 -0.98
CA PRO A 964 -1.11 29.75 -0.83
C PRO A 964 -1.83 30.94 -0.17
N GLU A 965 -3.03 31.26 -0.65
CA GLU A 965 -3.83 32.39 -0.21
C GLU A 965 -4.28 32.27 1.26
N TYR A 966 -4.25 31.08 1.86
CA TYR A 966 -4.60 30.88 3.27
C TYR A 966 -3.58 31.49 4.24
N GLN A 967 -2.34 31.75 3.81
CA GLN A 967 -1.34 32.37 4.69
C GLN A 967 -1.80 33.76 5.20
N ILE A 968 -2.54 34.49 4.37
CA ILE A 968 -3.11 35.79 4.73
C ILE A 968 -4.55 35.70 5.24
N LEU A 969 -5.11 34.48 5.39
CA LEU A 969 -6.37 34.22 6.08
C LEU A 969 -6.09 33.88 7.56
N THR A 970 -5.96 34.93 8.37
CA THR A 970 -5.74 34.85 9.81
C THR A 970 -7.04 35.05 10.58
N ALA A 971 -7.01 34.81 11.90
CA ALA A 971 -8.14 35.16 12.77
C ALA A 971 -8.52 36.66 12.67
N SER A 972 -7.57 37.54 12.34
CA SER A 972 -7.84 38.97 12.12
C SER A 972 -8.53 39.21 10.78
N THR A 973 -8.01 38.66 9.68
CA THR A 973 -8.57 38.89 8.34
C THR A 973 -9.88 38.16 8.09
N ALA A 974 -10.14 37.07 8.80
CA ALA A 974 -11.45 36.41 8.85
C ALA A 974 -12.56 37.36 9.35
N ILE A 975 -12.21 38.41 10.10
CA ILE A 975 -13.14 39.43 10.59
C ILE A 975 -13.04 40.72 9.76
N SER A 976 -11.82 41.19 9.49
CA SER A 976 -11.61 42.49 8.84
C SER A 976 -12.04 42.52 7.37
N VAL A 977 -11.90 41.41 6.64
CA VAL A 977 -12.31 41.34 5.22
C VAL A 977 -13.85 41.43 5.08
N PRO A 978 -14.67 40.63 5.80
CA PRO A 978 -16.12 40.84 5.82
C PRO A 978 -16.55 42.26 6.22
N ASN A 979 -15.89 42.85 7.23
CA ASN A 979 -16.18 44.23 7.65
C ASN A 979 -15.86 45.25 6.54
N TYR A 980 -14.77 45.05 5.81
CA TYR A 980 -14.41 45.92 4.69
C TYR A 980 -15.45 45.83 3.55
N LEU A 981 -15.89 44.61 3.19
CA LEU A 981 -16.97 44.40 2.21
C LEU A 981 -18.31 44.99 2.70
N TYR A 982 -18.64 44.81 3.97
CA TYR A 982 -19.84 45.38 4.59
C TYR A 982 -19.90 46.91 4.42
N ASN A 983 -18.77 47.60 4.60
CA ASN A 983 -18.70 49.06 4.43
C ASN A 983 -19.02 49.51 3.00
N PHE A 984 -18.57 48.79 1.97
CA PHE A 984 -18.95 49.09 0.59
C PHE A 984 -20.43 48.83 0.32
N ILE A 985 -20.98 47.76 0.89
CA ILE A 985 -22.35 47.32 0.61
C ILE A 985 -23.37 48.25 1.29
N THR A 986 -23.12 48.62 2.54
CA THR A 986 -24.14 49.29 3.38
C THR A 986 -24.08 50.80 3.36
N ASN A 987 -22.91 51.41 3.18
CA ASN A 987 -22.82 52.86 3.05
C ASN A 987 -23.34 53.33 1.69
N THR A 988 -23.98 54.49 1.65
CA THR A 988 -24.37 55.13 0.38
C THR A 988 -23.15 55.49 -0.47
N THR A 989 -22.08 55.95 0.18
CA THR A 989 -20.77 56.20 -0.43
C THR A 989 -19.69 55.80 0.58
N TYR A 990 -18.72 55.01 0.14
CA TYR A 990 -17.57 54.62 0.95
C TYR A 990 -16.28 55.00 0.21
N GLN A 991 -15.45 55.84 0.85
CA GLN A 991 -14.21 56.37 0.27
C GLN A 991 -14.40 56.93 -1.15
N GLY A 992 -15.46 57.72 -1.37
CA GLY A 992 -15.75 58.37 -2.66
C GLY A 992 -16.40 57.47 -3.73
N VAL A 993 -16.65 56.19 -3.43
CA VAL A 993 -17.25 55.22 -4.36
C VAL A 993 -18.62 54.76 -3.85
N SER A 994 -19.58 54.66 -4.76
CA SER A 994 -20.95 54.20 -4.49
C SER A 994 -21.30 53.00 -5.37
N LEU A 995 -21.86 51.94 -4.79
CA LEU A 995 -22.36 50.80 -5.56
C LEU A 995 -23.64 51.18 -6.32
N ASP A 996 -23.75 50.72 -7.57
CA ASP A 996 -24.94 50.93 -8.41
C ASP A 996 -25.85 49.69 -8.38
N PHE A 997 -26.91 49.73 -7.59
CA PHE A 997 -27.85 48.61 -7.49
C PHE A 997 -28.95 48.62 -8.57
N ALA A 998 -28.90 49.51 -9.58
CA ALA A 998 -29.97 49.65 -10.55
C ALA A 998 -30.36 48.33 -11.25
N ARG A 999 -29.38 47.45 -11.52
CA ARG A 999 -29.60 46.13 -12.14
C ARG A 999 -30.17 45.07 -11.19
N LEU A 1000 -29.99 45.25 -9.87
CA LEU A 1000 -30.41 44.27 -8.85
C LEU A 1000 -31.74 44.65 -8.17
N LEU A 1001 -32.07 45.94 -8.10
CA LEU A 1001 -33.32 46.43 -7.49
C LEU A 1001 -34.60 45.82 -8.07
N PRO A 1002 -34.72 45.52 -9.39
CA PRO A 1002 -35.89 44.84 -9.94
C PRO A 1002 -36.09 43.39 -9.43
N LEU A 1003 -35.05 42.78 -8.85
CA LEU A 1003 -35.10 41.42 -8.29
C LEU A 1003 -35.28 41.42 -6.77
N ALA A 1004 -35.38 42.59 -6.13
CA ALA A 1004 -35.32 42.72 -4.67
C ALA A 1004 -36.44 41.99 -3.93
N ASP A 1005 -37.61 41.83 -4.55
CA ASP A 1005 -38.77 41.10 -4.03
C ASP A 1005 -38.81 39.62 -4.47
N GLN A 1006 -37.78 39.16 -5.19
CA GLN A 1006 -37.62 37.78 -5.68
C GLN A 1006 -36.37 37.13 -5.07
N PRO A 1007 -36.41 36.69 -3.79
CA PRO A 1007 -35.25 36.16 -3.08
C PRO A 1007 -34.42 35.12 -3.84
N ALA A 1008 -35.09 34.16 -4.50
CA ALA A 1008 -34.42 33.13 -5.28
C ALA A 1008 -33.69 33.72 -6.50
N ALA A 1009 -34.39 34.50 -7.33
CA ALA A 1009 -33.82 35.10 -8.54
C ALA A 1009 -32.67 36.08 -8.24
N LEU A 1010 -32.81 36.88 -7.17
CA LEU A 1010 -31.73 37.77 -6.71
C LEU A 1010 -30.50 36.96 -6.25
N THR A 1011 -30.71 35.88 -5.50
CA THR A 1011 -29.62 35.01 -5.04
C THR A 1011 -28.93 34.33 -6.22
N ASP A 1012 -29.69 33.85 -7.21
CA ASP A 1012 -29.15 33.21 -8.42
C ASP A 1012 -28.35 34.18 -9.29
N GLN A 1013 -28.84 35.41 -9.46
CA GLN A 1013 -28.11 36.45 -10.21
C GLN A 1013 -26.77 36.79 -9.54
N LEU A 1014 -26.77 36.93 -8.21
CA LEU A 1014 -25.54 37.18 -7.45
C LEU A 1014 -24.60 35.97 -7.47
N SER A 1015 -25.15 34.76 -7.37
CA SER A 1015 -24.41 33.50 -7.48
C SER A 1015 -23.67 33.42 -8.81
N LEU A 1016 -24.36 33.72 -9.92
CA LEU A 1016 -23.78 33.73 -11.25
C LEU A 1016 -22.62 34.74 -11.37
N GLN A 1017 -22.81 35.99 -10.94
CA GLN A 1017 -21.81 37.05 -11.17
C GLN A 1017 -20.62 37.02 -10.20
N LEU A 1018 -20.80 36.55 -8.96
CA LEU A 1018 -19.76 36.61 -7.93
C LEU A 1018 -19.02 35.30 -7.72
N VAL A 1019 -19.68 34.17 -8.02
CA VAL A 1019 -19.12 32.83 -7.79
C VAL A 1019 -19.38 31.86 -8.96
N GLY A 1020 -19.83 32.33 -10.12
CA GLY A 1020 -20.03 31.46 -11.29
C GLY A 1020 -21.01 30.31 -11.02
N ASN A 1021 -22.08 30.55 -10.25
CA ASN A 1021 -23.05 29.54 -9.83
C ASN A 1021 -22.51 28.41 -8.94
N SER A 1022 -21.36 28.60 -8.28
CA SER A 1022 -20.77 27.60 -7.40
C SER A 1022 -21.28 27.63 -5.95
N LEU A 1023 -22.35 28.39 -5.63
CA LEU A 1023 -22.95 28.33 -4.29
C LEU A 1023 -23.47 26.92 -4.02
N ALA A 1024 -23.08 26.34 -2.89
CA ALA A 1024 -23.64 25.05 -2.48
C ALA A 1024 -25.17 25.17 -2.30
N PRO A 1025 -25.97 24.16 -2.66
CA PRO A 1025 -27.43 24.22 -2.52
C PRO A 1025 -27.89 24.64 -1.12
N ALA A 1026 -27.26 24.09 -0.08
CA ALA A 1026 -27.52 24.48 1.32
C ALA A 1026 -27.18 25.95 1.63
N THR A 1027 -26.11 26.50 1.07
CA THR A 1027 -25.75 27.92 1.23
C THR A 1027 -26.79 28.79 0.53
N ARG A 1028 -27.14 28.45 -0.72
CA ARG A 1028 -28.16 29.15 -1.51
C ARG A 1028 -29.50 29.21 -0.77
N ASP A 1029 -29.99 28.07 -0.28
CA ASP A 1029 -31.27 28.00 0.41
C ASP A 1029 -31.28 28.80 1.72
N ARG A 1030 -30.15 28.84 2.44
CA ARG A 1030 -29.99 29.70 3.63
C ARG A 1030 -30.07 31.18 3.29
N VAL A 1031 -29.45 31.63 2.19
CA VAL A 1031 -29.55 33.02 1.74
C VAL A 1031 -31.00 33.36 1.37
N VAL A 1032 -31.66 32.50 0.59
CA VAL A 1032 -33.07 32.68 0.20
C VAL A 1032 -33.98 32.77 1.43
N LEU A 1033 -33.81 31.85 2.39
CA LEU A 1033 -34.58 31.85 3.63
C LEU A 1033 -34.35 33.11 4.47
N ALA A 1034 -33.10 33.58 4.55
CA ALA A 1034 -32.76 34.81 5.27
C ALA A 1034 -33.47 36.03 4.65
N LEU A 1035 -33.52 36.13 3.32
CA LEU A 1035 -34.22 37.20 2.62
C LEU A 1035 -35.75 37.15 2.77
N GLN A 1036 -36.33 35.94 2.80
CA GLN A 1036 -37.75 35.73 3.07
C GLN A 1036 -38.14 36.09 4.51
N SER A 1037 -37.20 35.93 5.45
CA SER A 1037 -37.40 36.20 6.88
C SER A 1037 -37.20 37.68 7.25
N LEU A 1038 -36.84 38.54 6.30
CA LEU A 1038 -36.66 39.97 6.55
C LEU A 1038 -37.99 40.64 6.98
N PRO A 1039 -37.97 41.56 7.96
CA PRO A 1039 -39.17 42.23 8.45
C PRO A 1039 -40.02 42.87 7.35
N ALA A 1040 -41.34 42.83 7.53
CA ALA A 1040 -42.27 43.59 6.69
C ALA A 1040 -41.91 45.08 6.72
N GLY A 1041 -41.75 45.70 5.55
CA GLY A 1041 -41.28 47.09 5.41
C GLY A 1041 -39.78 47.28 5.16
N THR A 1042 -38.98 46.20 5.14
CA THR A 1042 -37.57 46.28 4.70
C THR A 1042 -37.48 46.79 3.25
N SER A 1043 -36.66 47.82 3.01
CA SER A 1043 -36.53 48.46 1.69
C SER A 1043 -35.93 47.51 0.66
N ASN A 1044 -36.25 47.71 -0.63
CA ASN A 1044 -35.66 46.92 -1.72
C ASN A 1044 -34.13 47.03 -1.75
N THR A 1045 -33.59 48.21 -1.46
CA THR A 1045 -32.15 48.42 -1.35
C THR A 1045 -31.54 47.58 -0.23
N ASP A 1046 -32.15 47.53 0.94
CA ASP A 1046 -31.62 46.75 2.07
C ASP A 1046 -31.78 45.25 1.84
N ARG A 1047 -32.80 44.80 1.10
CA ARG A 1047 -32.91 43.41 0.62
C ARG A 1047 -31.74 43.05 -0.30
N VAL A 1048 -31.42 43.90 -1.28
CA VAL A 1048 -30.26 43.71 -2.19
C VAL A 1048 -28.95 43.69 -1.41
N ARG A 1049 -28.74 44.65 -0.49
CA ARG A 1049 -27.55 44.71 0.37
C ARG A 1049 -27.39 43.45 1.20
N THR A 1050 -28.49 42.96 1.79
CA THR A 1050 -28.49 41.73 2.59
C THR A 1050 -28.08 40.53 1.74
N ALA A 1051 -28.71 40.35 0.57
CA ALA A 1051 -28.38 39.25 -0.34
C ALA A 1051 -26.92 39.28 -0.75
N LEU A 1052 -26.44 40.46 -1.18
CA LEU A 1052 -25.08 40.68 -1.61
C LEU A 1052 -24.07 40.37 -0.50
N TYR A 1053 -24.29 40.88 0.71
CA TYR A 1053 -23.43 40.64 1.86
C TYR A 1053 -23.35 39.15 2.21
N LEU A 1054 -24.49 38.45 2.27
CA LEU A 1054 -24.53 37.02 2.59
C LEU A 1054 -23.80 36.18 1.54
N VAL A 1055 -23.95 36.50 0.25
CA VAL A 1055 -23.26 35.78 -0.83
C VAL A 1055 -21.75 36.00 -0.74
N VAL A 1056 -21.25 37.25 -0.68
CA VAL A 1056 -19.79 37.53 -0.73
C VAL A 1056 -19.03 37.13 0.53
N THR A 1057 -19.73 36.96 1.66
CA THR A 1057 -19.13 36.53 2.94
C THR A 1057 -19.34 35.04 3.24
N SER A 1058 -20.14 34.33 2.45
CA SER A 1058 -20.24 32.88 2.56
C SER A 1058 -18.91 32.19 2.24
N PRO A 1059 -18.67 30.97 2.74
CA PRO A 1059 -17.49 30.18 2.34
C PRO A 1059 -17.39 30.01 0.83
N ASP A 1060 -18.51 29.71 0.16
CA ASP A 1060 -18.58 29.59 -1.30
C ASP A 1060 -18.26 30.92 -2.01
N GLY A 1061 -18.68 32.06 -1.41
CA GLY A 1061 -18.34 33.42 -1.84
C GLY A 1061 -16.84 33.73 -1.85
N ALA A 1062 -16.13 33.18 -0.87
CA ALA A 1062 -14.70 33.38 -0.68
C ALA A 1062 -13.83 32.50 -1.59
N VAL A 1063 -14.39 31.47 -2.22
CA VAL A 1063 -13.65 30.53 -3.07
C VAL A 1063 -13.89 30.84 -4.55
N GLN A 1064 -12.86 30.65 -5.37
CA GLN A 1064 -12.93 30.60 -6.83
C GLN A 1064 -12.91 29.13 -7.26
N LYS A 1065 -13.93 28.72 -8.02
CA LYS A 1065 -14.03 27.43 -8.71
C LYS A 1065 -14.35 27.67 -10.17
#